data_AF-A0A933ZH92-F1
#
_entry.id   AF-A0A933ZH92-F1
#
_cell.length_a   1.000
_cell.length_b   1.000
_cell.length_c   1.000
_cell.angle_alpha   90.00
_cell.angle_beta   90.00
_cell.angle_gamma   90.00
#
_symmetry.space_group_name_H-M   'P 1'
#
loop_
_entity.id
_entity.type
_entity.pdbx_description
1 polymer ?
#
loop_
_entity_poly.entity_id
_entity_poly.type
_entity_poly.pdbx_seq_one_letter_code
_entity_poly.pdbx_strand_id
1 'polypeptide(L)'
;MRHAWLIAPVWLTLCGCAADEAPQATLAPDAATGGHSGSPVDASPDGKDAIAESDAVDGKPEASDGQAGSDAGTDAQVSKYILGDGKADFAFQLQDLGIGYHTGAALDQAIVDFGLGDVVARLPVENQSTHVTSLQVVDSDGLPVPLLGEWDYSCIQLKGDEIDGAGMPRSGFPCFDELQGCDTPSHAGIAYDRAHAYYAARQAHELTAFPTAARFISHTGHYLFAHYGAAWGAAMVMSEVGENINSIQAHIAFTRGAGRQRGVPWGIDFSPWFANGMLDYWTGDDRVWCETWSGGACVSWYSGADNGHSLSLHQRTWYMSYMGGANVVLQEGASVNFFASKQAPTSLSPLGQAAQEFNAFVAAHPDRGTPFVPFAVVIDFYHGLGLGTWSKPAGQELAWNHFGLGETQATLGLLDALWPGSFRVGPASEANYIVNAPMGDTVDILADLDDALSLQVQGGYKALLVSGAIHWSQSWKSAVWNGFLANGGWVVLEAGPTHDAIFADLGAPALAPFVTGYAADQIGIAQVLSGRVIRVASASHYPALVAELRRHFLPFSVESAGFSLSRRSSGAWLVSLVNNSGIDKQPRMPTTVTEGPKTASLTPSAPSVIKSVAALRSAQPPTWGPAGVQVVIAPGDIAVLQIEVE
;
A
#
# COMPACT_ATOMS: atom_id res chain seq x y z
N MET A 1 -28.18 -38.91 12.77
CA MET A 1 -27.42 -38.51 13.97
C MET A 1 -26.48 -37.38 13.55
N ARG A 2 -26.67 -36.23 14.22
CA ARG A 2 -25.86 -35.00 14.29
C ARG A 2 -25.43 -34.32 12.96
N HIS A 3 -26.35 -33.50 12.45
CA HIS A 3 -26.09 -32.15 11.96
C HIS A 3 -26.38 -31.16 13.11
N ALA A 4 -25.71 -30.00 13.15
CA ALA A 4 -26.29 -28.72 13.60
C ALA A 4 -25.29 -27.55 13.39
N TRP A 5 -25.63 -26.68 12.44
CA TRP A 5 -25.33 -25.25 12.45
C TRP A 5 -26.27 -24.54 13.44
N LEU A 6 -25.84 -23.42 14.04
CA LEU A 6 -26.76 -22.41 14.61
C LEU A 6 -26.05 -21.06 14.79
N ILE A 7 -26.41 -20.12 13.91
CA ILE A 7 -26.41 -18.68 14.16
C ILE A 7 -27.88 -18.29 14.30
N ALA A 8 -28.26 -17.53 15.33
CA ALA A 8 -29.53 -16.82 15.36
C ALA A 8 -29.44 -15.53 16.22
N PRO A 9 -30.07 -14.42 15.79
CA PRO A 9 -30.02 -13.10 16.43
C PRO A 9 -31.17 -12.90 17.44
N VAL A 10 -31.05 -11.92 18.36
CA VAL A 10 -32.16 -11.53 19.25
C VAL A 10 -32.34 -10.01 19.30
N TRP A 11 -33.57 -9.58 19.02
CA TRP A 11 -34.12 -8.22 19.16
C TRP A 11 -34.86 -8.03 20.51
N LEU A 12 -34.95 -6.76 20.94
CA LEU A 12 -35.58 -6.17 22.14
C LEU A 12 -37.01 -6.65 22.55
N THR A 13 -37.32 -6.61 23.87
CA THR A 13 -38.46 -5.86 24.47
C THR A 13 -38.26 -5.56 25.98
N LEU A 14 -39.01 -4.56 26.48
CA LEU A 14 -38.89 -3.62 27.61
C LEU A 14 -39.25 -4.06 29.07
N CYS A 15 -38.94 -3.12 30.00
CA CYS A 15 -39.43 -2.85 31.39
C CYS A 15 -38.70 -3.58 32.54
N GLY A 16 -38.24 -2.95 33.64
CA GLY A 16 -38.25 -1.57 34.14
C GLY A 16 -37.73 -1.49 35.60
N CYS A 17 -37.32 -0.28 36.00
CA CYS A 17 -37.22 0.26 37.37
C CYS A 17 -36.12 -0.20 38.38
N ALA A 18 -35.25 0.78 38.69
CA ALA A 18 -34.98 1.37 40.02
C ALA A 18 -33.77 0.94 40.87
N ALA A 19 -32.94 1.97 41.14
CA ALA A 19 -32.42 2.41 42.44
C ALA A 19 -31.16 1.76 43.05
N ASP A 20 -30.12 2.61 43.12
CA ASP A 20 -29.43 3.05 44.34
C ASP A 20 -28.07 2.44 44.77
N GLU A 21 -27.20 3.44 45.02
CA GLU A 21 -26.16 3.58 46.03
C GLU A 21 -24.71 3.07 45.82
N ALA A 22 -23.82 4.07 45.71
CA ALA A 22 -22.40 4.01 46.04
C ALA A 22 -22.16 3.79 47.55
N PRO A 23 -20.92 3.50 47.98
CA PRO A 23 -20.13 4.63 48.50
C PRO A 23 -18.62 4.58 48.20
N GLN A 24 -18.05 5.78 48.23
CA GLN A 24 -16.61 6.07 48.30
C GLN A 24 -16.01 5.66 49.66
N ALA A 25 -14.73 5.30 49.67
CA ALA A 25 -13.83 5.63 50.78
C ALA A 25 -12.36 5.67 50.34
N THR A 26 -11.79 6.86 50.44
CA THR A 26 -10.36 7.19 50.47
C THR A 26 -9.66 6.62 51.72
N LEU A 27 -8.36 6.31 51.62
CA LEU A 27 -7.26 6.87 52.44
C LEU A 27 -5.96 6.05 52.28
N ALA A 28 -4.87 6.76 52.02
CA ALA A 28 -3.48 6.36 52.26
C ALA A 28 -2.94 7.27 53.40
N PRO A 29 -1.66 7.23 53.81
CA PRO A 29 -0.61 6.19 53.73
C PRO A 29 0.01 5.92 55.13
N ASP A 30 0.96 4.99 55.24
CA ASP A 30 2.08 5.19 56.18
C ASP A 30 3.35 4.43 55.79
N ALA A 31 4.47 5.08 56.10
CA ALA A 31 5.84 4.75 55.74
C ALA A 31 6.60 4.09 56.89
N ALA A 32 7.68 3.37 56.56
CA ALA A 32 8.94 3.19 57.33
C ALA A 32 9.70 1.98 56.77
N THR A 33 11.03 1.88 56.67
CA THR A 33 12.19 2.78 56.81
C THR A 33 13.43 1.91 56.48
N GLY A 34 14.50 2.54 56.00
CA GLY A 34 15.88 2.04 56.09
C GLY A 34 16.51 1.71 54.74
N GLY A 35 17.54 2.37 54.22
CA GLY A 35 18.48 3.33 54.81
C GLY A 35 19.91 2.81 54.67
N HIS A 36 20.73 3.55 53.90
CA HIS A 36 22.21 3.63 53.81
C HIS A 36 22.69 3.51 52.36
N SER A 37 23.08 4.57 51.63
CA SER A 37 24.01 5.70 51.83
C SER A 37 25.33 5.48 51.11
N GLY A 38 25.65 6.34 50.14
CA GLY A 38 27.03 6.57 49.67
C GLY A 38 27.19 6.91 48.18
N SER A 39 26.87 8.15 47.79
CA SER A 39 27.44 8.81 46.59
C SER A 39 28.81 9.43 46.95
N PRO A 40 29.54 10.17 46.07
CA PRO A 40 29.46 10.34 44.60
C PRO A 40 30.87 10.24 43.93
N VAL A 41 30.99 10.46 42.61
CA VAL A 41 31.85 11.49 41.96
C VAL A 41 31.94 11.25 40.42
N ASP A 42 31.87 12.37 39.71
CA ASP A 42 32.01 12.65 38.26
C ASP A 42 33.07 11.88 37.46
N ALA A 43 32.78 11.64 36.16
CA ALA A 43 33.45 12.29 35.01
C ALA A 43 33.22 11.52 33.69
N SER A 44 32.84 12.27 32.64
CA SER A 44 32.93 11.92 31.20
C SER A 44 34.32 12.39 30.67
N PRO A 45 34.74 12.21 29.38
CA PRO A 45 34.32 11.35 28.24
C PRO A 45 35.51 10.55 27.61
N ASP A 46 35.24 9.89 26.48
CA ASP A 46 36.13 9.51 25.36
C ASP A 46 36.38 8.02 25.15
N GLY A 47 36.12 7.54 23.92
CA GLY A 47 36.64 6.26 23.44
C GLY A 47 35.80 5.65 22.34
N LYS A 48 36.19 5.93 21.09
CA LYS A 48 35.82 5.15 19.90
C LYS A 48 36.25 3.68 20.08
N ASP A 49 35.47 2.73 19.58
CA ASP A 49 35.89 1.86 18.48
C ASP A 49 34.89 0.74 18.22
N ALA A 50 34.82 0.37 16.94
CA ALA A 50 34.07 -0.73 16.35
C ALA A 50 34.50 -2.10 16.92
N ILE A 51 33.66 -3.12 16.71
CA ILE A 51 33.93 -4.57 16.48
C ILE A 51 32.54 -5.23 16.42
N ALA A 52 32.08 -5.62 15.24
CA ALA A 52 32.26 -6.92 14.57
C ALA A 52 31.29 -8.00 15.07
N GLU A 53 30.52 -8.50 14.11
CA GLU A 53 29.64 -9.67 14.16
C GLU A 53 30.38 -10.90 14.69
N SER A 54 29.69 -11.69 15.53
CA SER A 54 30.11 -13.04 15.87
C SER A 54 28.93 -13.99 15.73
N ASP A 55 29.01 -14.83 14.71
CA ASP A 55 28.24 -16.06 14.54
C ASP A 55 28.47 -17.01 15.73
N ALA A 56 27.38 -17.50 16.32
CA ALA A 56 27.40 -18.55 17.32
C ALA A 56 27.15 -19.91 16.65
N VAL A 57 28.22 -20.68 16.52
CA VAL A 57 28.22 -22.11 16.17
C VAL A 57 27.91 -22.91 17.44
N ASP A 58 26.85 -23.71 17.40
CA ASP A 58 26.50 -24.65 18.47
C ASP A 58 27.10 -26.03 18.15
N GLY A 59 27.90 -26.55 19.07
CA GLY A 59 28.67 -27.78 18.90
C GLY A 59 27.91 -29.04 19.30
N LYS A 60 28.20 -30.16 18.61
CA LYS A 60 28.07 -31.52 19.14
C LYS A 60 29.16 -32.45 18.57
N PRO A 61 29.54 -33.51 19.30
CA PRO A 61 30.87 -34.11 19.21
C PRO A 61 30.98 -35.26 18.21
N GLU A 62 32.22 -35.50 17.80
CA GLU A 62 32.70 -36.53 16.86
C GLU A 62 32.43 -37.97 17.32
N ALA A 63 32.18 -38.84 16.33
CA ALA A 63 32.66 -40.22 16.32
C ALA A 63 32.97 -40.69 14.89
N SER A 64 34.11 -41.36 14.78
CA SER A 64 34.95 -41.79 13.66
C SER A 64 34.38 -42.73 12.57
N ASP A 65 34.87 -42.47 11.34
CA ASP A 65 35.37 -43.35 10.25
C ASP A 65 34.84 -44.78 10.01
N GLY A 66 34.49 -45.04 8.74
CA GLY A 66 34.45 -46.37 8.11
C GLY A 66 33.99 -46.34 6.64
N GLN A 67 34.88 -46.72 5.72
CA GLN A 67 34.78 -46.62 4.25
C GLN A 67 33.73 -47.49 3.53
N ALA A 68 33.24 -46.92 2.41
CA ALA A 68 32.98 -47.48 1.07
C ALA A 68 31.97 -48.64 0.85
N GLY A 69 30.98 -48.39 -0.01
CA GLY A 69 30.20 -49.42 -0.71
C GLY A 69 28.93 -48.86 -1.36
N SER A 70 28.76 -49.12 -2.65
CA SER A 70 27.60 -48.81 -3.51
C SER A 70 26.24 -49.23 -2.94
N ASP A 71 25.19 -48.44 -3.18
CA ASP A 71 23.97 -48.88 -3.88
C ASP A 71 22.90 -47.79 -3.96
N ALA A 72 22.08 -47.89 -5.00
CA ALA A 72 20.89 -47.10 -5.24
C ALA A 72 19.80 -47.38 -4.20
N GLY A 73 19.07 -46.33 -3.77
CA GLY A 73 17.85 -46.51 -2.97
C GLY A 73 17.49 -45.29 -2.12
N THR A 74 16.39 -44.64 -2.50
CA THR A 74 15.32 -44.06 -1.67
C THR A 74 15.57 -43.89 -0.16
N ASP A 75 15.40 -42.66 0.36
CA ASP A 75 14.44 -42.38 1.45
C ASP A 75 14.31 -40.87 1.75
N ALA A 76 13.18 -40.30 1.34
CA ALA A 76 12.63 -39.10 1.94
C ALA A 76 11.56 -39.55 2.94
N GLN A 77 11.92 -39.61 4.23
CA GLN A 77 10.95 -39.78 5.30
C GLN A 77 10.33 -38.42 5.63
N VAL A 78 9.15 -38.15 5.08
CA VAL A 78 8.17 -37.23 5.65
C VAL A 78 7.00 -38.07 6.13
N SER A 79 6.72 -37.93 7.42
CA SER A 79 5.72 -38.67 8.19
C SER A 79 4.31 -38.56 7.60
N LYS A 80 3.83 -39.67 7.05
CA LYS A 80 2.40 -39.94 6.80
C LYS A 80 1.69 -40.22 8.12
N TYR A 81 0.56 -39.54 8.36
CA TYR A 81 -0.54 -40.12 9.12
C TYR A 81 -1.77 -40.30 8.22
N ILE A 82 -2.43 -41.42 8.48
CA ILE A 82 -3.38 -42.17 7.67
C ILE A 82 -4.81 -41.65 7.87
N LEU A 83 -5.59 -41.50 6.80
CA LEU A 83 -7.04 -41.72 6.82
C LEU A 83 -7.53 -42.42 5.53
N GLY A 84 -7.78 -43.72 5.68
CA GLY A 84 -8.98 -44.45 5.24
C GLY A 84 -9.53 -44.28 3.82
N ASP A 85 -9.37 -45.34 3.03
CA ASP A 85 -10.13 -45.65 1.83
C ASP A 85 -11.66 -45.52 2.01
N GLY A 86 -12.30 -44.89 1.03
CA GLY A 86 -13.75 -44.81 0.90
C GLY A 86 -14.16 -44.37 -0.51
N LYS A 87 -13.91 -45.23 -1.51
CA LYS A 87 -14.51 -45.09 -2.84
C LYS A 87 -16.03 -45.26 -2.74
N ALA A 88 -16.77 -44.29 -3.26
CA ALA A 88 -18.12 -44.50 -3.76
C ALA A 88 -18.32 -43.61 -5.00
N ASP A 89 -18.55 -44.29 -6.12
CA ASP A 89 -18.84 -43.75 -7.44
C ASP A 89 -20.04 -42.79 -7.43
N PHE A 90 -19.91 -41.66 -8.12
CA PHE A 90 -21.04 -41.06 -8.87
C PHE A 90 -20.49 -40.32 -10.09
N ALA A 91 -20.48 -41.03 -11.21
CA ALA A 91 -20.37 -40.44 -12.53
C ALA A 91 -21.74 -39.86 -12.92
N PHE A 92 -21.78 -38.57 -13.26
CA PHE A 92 -22.81 -38.04 -14.13
C PHE A 92 -22.14 -37.35 -15.32
N GLN A 93 -22.41 -37.89 -16.51
CA GLN A 93 -21.98 -37.35 -17.79
C GLN A 93 -22.74 -36.05 -18.08
N LEU A 94 -22.00 -35.00 -18.45
CA LEU A 94 -22.52 -33.88 -19.24
C LEU A 94 -21.82 -33.92 -20.61
N GLN A 95 -22.14 -34.95 -21.38
CA GLN A 95 -22.07 -34.91 -22.84
C GLN A 95 -23.52 -34.71 -23.30
N ASP A 96 -23.97 -33.46 -23.41
CA ASP A 96 -25.14 -33.07 -24.20
C ASP A 96 -25.31 -31.54 -24.22
N LEU A 97 -24.25 -30.81 -24.60
CA LEU A 97 -24.37 -29.47 -25.19
C LEU A 97 -23.26 -29.33 -26.23
N GLY A 98 -23.51 -29.86 -27.42
CA GLY A 98 -22.61 -29.80 -28.56
C GLY A 98 -22.39 -28.36 -29.05
N ILE A 99 -21.49 -27.63 -28.40
CA ILE A 99 -21.01 -26.32 -28.86
C ILE A 99 -19.49 -26.42 -28.97
N GLY A 100 -19.05 -26.69 -30.20
CA GLY A 100 -17.64 -26.66 -30.57
C GLY A 100 -17.11 -25.24 -30.66
N TYR A 101 -15.82 -25.09 -30.35
CA TYR A 101 -15.02 -23.88 -30.58
C TYR A 101 -15.11 -23.44 -32.05
N HIS A 102 -15.61 -22.23 -32.31
CA HIS A 102 -15.49 -21.59 -33.61
C HIS A 102 -15.10 -20.11 -33.52
N THR A 103 -14.30 -19.73 -34.51
CA THR A 103 -13.54 -18.50 -34.76
C THR A 103 -14.38 -17.21 -34.81
N GLY A 104 -13.73 -16.07 -34.52
CA GLY A 104 -14.29 -14.73 -34.30
C GLY A 104 -15.15 -14.06 -35.39
N ALA A 105 -15.61 -14.77 -36.41
CA ALA A 105 -16.58 -14.25 -37.39
C ALA A 105 -18.05 -14.38 -36.94
N ALA A 106 -18.35 -15.18 -35.91
CA ALA A 106 -19.72 -15.37 -35.42
C ALA A 106 -20.20 -14.27 -34.45
N LEU A 107 -19.29 -13.46 -33.89
CA LEU A 107 -19.62 -12.37 -32.98
C LEU A 107 -20.20 -11.15 -33.72
N ASP A 108 -19.71 -10.89 -34.93
CA ASP A 108 -20.15 -9.74 -35.75
C ASP A 108 -21.59 -9.92 -36.28
N GLN A 109 -22.03 -11.17 -36.51
CA GLN A 109 -23.40 -11.44 -36.97
C GLN A 109 -24.43 -11.30 -35.82
N ALA A 110 -24.04 -11.59 -34.57
CA ALA A 110 -24.92 -11.39 -33.41
C ALA A 110 -25.19 -9.90 -33.14
N ILE A 111 -24.24 -9.01 -33.41
CA ILE A 111 -24.40 -7.56 -33.24
C ILE A 111 -25.44 -6.99 -34.24
N VAL A 112 -25.52 -7.57 -35.44
CA VAL A 112 -26.51 -7.22 -36.47
C VAL A 112 -27.88 -7.81 -36.17
N ASP A 113 -27.93 -9.08 -35.73
CA ASP A 113 -29.19 -9.81 -35.56
C ASP A 113 -29.97 -9.38 -34.29
N PHE A 114 -29.29 -8.79 -33.29
CA PHE A 114 -29.92 -8.26 -32.06
C PHE A 114 -30.24 -6.75 -32.10
N GLY A 115 -29.97 -6.06 -33.21
CA GLY A 115 -30.41 -4.67 -33.39
C GLY A 115 -29.86 -3.67 -32.36
N LEU A 116 -28.64 -3.88 -31.87
CA LEU A 116 -27.97 -2.99 -30.89
C LEU A 116 -27.21 -1.82 -31.56
N GLY A 117 -27.49 -1.54 -32.82
CA GLY A 117 -26.74 -0.61 -33.67
C GLY A 117 -26.90 0.90 -33.39
N ASP A 118 -27.71 1.31 -32.41
CA ASP A 118 -28.08 2.74 -32.24
C ASP A 118 -28.03 3.26 -30.78
N VAL A 119 -27.13 2.76 -29.92
CA VAL A 119 -26.87 3.35 -28.57
C VAL A 119 -25.47 3.97 -28.47
N VAL A 120 -24.89 4.40 -29.60
CA VAL A 120 -23.63 5.18 -29.62
C VAL A 120 -23.86 6.49 -30.36
N ALA A 121 -24.66 7.39 -29.80
CA ALA A 121 -24.65 8.80 -30.19
C ALA A 121 -25.39 9.69 -29.17
N ARG A 122 -24.63 10.66 -28.63
CA ARG A 122 -25.07 11.96 -28.08
C ARG A 122 -25.70 11.96 -26.68
N LEU A 123 -24.85 12.20 -25.68
CA LEU A 123 -25.23 13.00 -24.51
C LEU A 123 -24.51 14.36 -24.58
N PRO A 124 -25.20 15.50 -24.42
CA PRO A 124 -24.59 16.82 -24.49
C PRO A 124 -23.71 17.07 -23.27
N VAL A 125 -22.56 17.71 -23.53
CA VAL A 125 -21.68 18.29 -22.52
C VAL A 125 -22.36 19.53 -21.95
N GLU A 126 -23.05 19.39 -20.82
CA GLU A 126 -23.43 20.52 -19.98
C GLU A 126 -22.86 20.36 -18.58
N ASN A 127 -22.10 21.39 -18.18
CA ASN A 127 -21.63 21.71 -16.84
C ASN A 127 -22.48 21.09 -15.72
N GLN A 128 -21.99 20.00 -15.13
CA GLN A 128 -22.38 19.63 -13.79
C GLN A 128 -21.13 19.44 -12.95
N SER A 129 -21.02 20.28 -11.93
CA SER A 129 -20.26 20.03 -10.71
C SER A 129 -20.74 18.70 -10.13
N THR A 130 -20.13 17.59 -10.56
CA THR A 130 -20.41 16.29 -9.99
C THR A 130 -19.75 16.24 -8.62
N HIS A 131 -20.54 16.54 -7.59
CA HIS A 131 -20.38 15.85 -6.32
C HIS A 131 -20.27 14.36 -6.66
N VAL A 132 -19.08 13.79 -6.45
CA VAL A 132 -18.89 12.35 -6.44
C VAL A 132 -19.88 11.83 -5.43
N THR A 133 -20.96 11.21 -5.91
CA THR A 133 -21.88 10.47 -5.05
C THR A 133 -21.01 9.41 -4.40
N SER A 134 -20.80 9.54 -3.10
CA SER A 134 -20.11 8.56 -2.29
C SER A 134 -20.67 7.18 -2.65
N LEU A 135 -19.85 6.33 -3.26
CA LEU A 135 -20.22 4.96 -3.56
C LEU A 135 -20.54 4.30 -2.21
N GLN A 136 -21.82 4.14 -1.90
CA GLN A 136 -22.26 3.30 -0.80
C GLN A 136 -22.03 1.85 -1.23
N VAL A 137 -20.79 1.36 -1.05
CA VAL A 137 -20.47 -0.07 -1.06
C VAL A 137 -20.68 -0.54 0.36
N VAL A 138 -21.94 -0.78 0.68
CA VAL A 138 -22.33 -1.22 2.01
C VAL A 138 -23.40 -2.29 1.89
N ASP A 139 -23.30 -3.34 2.69
CA ASP A 139 -24.41 -4.22 2.99
C ASP A 139 -25.56 -3.46 3.69
N SER A 140 -26.59 -4.18 4.12
CA SER A 140 -27.71 -3.62 4.87
C SER A 140 -27.32 -2.85 6.14
N ASP A 141 -26.08 -3.04 6.62
CA ASP A 141 -25.55 -2.45 7.86
C ASP A 141 -24.54 -1.32 7.62
N GLY A 142 -24.25 -0.94 6.38
CA GLY A 142 -23.29 0.14 6.15
C GLY A 142 -21.84 -0.34 5.96
N LEU A 143 -21.58 -1.64 5.79
CA LEU A 143 -20.22 -2.19 5.70
C LEU A 143 -19.91 -2.77 4.30
N PRO A 144 -18.76 -2.46 3.69
CA PRO A 144 -18.30 -3.24 2.55
C PRO A 144 -18.18 -4.69 3.02
N VAL A 145 -18.86 -5.64 2.38
CA VAL A 145 -18.58 -7.08 2.56
C VAL A 145 -17.43 -7.37 1.61
N PRO A 146 -16.17 -7.38 2.07
CA PRO A 146 -15.05 -7.52 1.15
C PRO A 146 -15.05 -8.98 0.69
N LEU A 147 -15.24 -9.21 -0.60
CA LEU A 147 -14.73 -10.42 -1.23
C LEU A 147 -13.29 -10.14 -1.59
N LEU A 148 -12.43 -10.36 -0.62
CA LEU A 148 -11.06 -9.90 -0.65
C LEU A 148 -10.16 -11.07 -0.28
N GLY A 149 -9.49 -11.61 -1.29
CA GLY A 149 -8.23 -12.31 -1.08
C GLY A 149 -7.18 -11.54 -1.86
N GLU A 150 -6.05 -11.26 -1.23
CA GLU A 150 -4.87 -10.80 -1.96
C GLU A 150 -4.59 -11.82 -3.08
N TRP A 151 -4.61 -11.38 -4.35
CA TRP A 151 -4.53 -12.30 -5.48
C TRP A 151 -3.13 -12.39 -6.09
N ASP A 152 -2.34 -11.34 -5.98
CA ASP A 152 -1.00 -11.23 -6.56
C ASP A 152 0.01 -12.12 -5.82
N TYR A 153 0.00 -12.12 -4.49
CA TYR A 153 0.79 -13.10 -3.72
C TYR A 153 0.40 -14.54 -4.09
N SER A 154 -0.90 -14.86 -4.06
CA SER A 154 -1.41 -16.20 -4.35
C SER A 154 -1.16 -16.63 -5.80
N CYS A 155 -1.17 -15.70 -6.75
CA CYS A 155 -0.85 -15.96 -8.14
C CYS A 155 0.64 -16.27 -8.35
N ILE A 156 1.54 -15.48 -7.72
CA ILE A 156 2.97 -15.50 -8.07
C ILE A 156 3.79 -16.40 -7.12
N GLN A 157 3.46 -16.47 -5.83
CA GLN A 157 4.31 -17.12 -4.83
C GLN A 157 3.88 -18.54 -4.45
N LEU A 158 2.57 -18.78 -4.39
CA LEU A 158 2.06 -20.07 -3.92
C LEU A 158 2.26 -21.21 -4.91
N LYS A 159 2.53 -22.41 -4.41
CA LYS A 159 2.89 -23.60 -5.18
C LYS A 159 1.98 -24.77 -4.83
N GLY A 160 1.73 -25.66 -5.79
CA GLY A 160 0.99 -26.90 -5.54
C GLY A 160 -0.35 -26.70 -4.83
N ASP A 161 -0.48 -27.28 -3.64
CA ASP A 161 -1.65 -27.23 -2.75
C ASP A 161 -1.49 -26.24 -1.58
N GLU A 162 -0.49 -25.37 -1.63
CA GLU A 162 -0.30 -24.31 -0.63
C GLU A 162 -1.56 -23.44 -0.51
N ILE A 163 -1.75 -22.89 0.69
CA ILE A 163 -2.90 -22.10 1.08
C ILE A 163 -2.39 -20.71 1.46
N ASP A 164 -3.07 -19.64 1.02
CA ASP A 164 -2.74 -18.28 1.43
C ASP A 164 -3.13 -17.98 2.88
N GLY A 165 -2.75 -16.79 3.37
CA GLY A 165 -3.09 -16.32 4.72
C GLY A 165 -4.60 -16.21 4.99
N ALA A 166 -5.42 -16.12 3.94
CA ALA A 166 -6.87 -16.11 4.01
C ALA A 166 -7.49 -17.52 3.99
N GLY A 167 -6.67 -18.57 3.92
CA GLY A 167 -7.15 -19.95 3.92
C GLY A 167 -7.57 -20.47 2.53
N MET A 168 -7.23 -19.78 1.45
CA MET A 168 -7.58 -20.17 0.09
C MET A 168 -6.49 -21.02 -0.56
N PRO A 169 -6.82 -22.22 -1.07
CA PRO A 169 -5.85 -23.07 -1.72
C PRO A 169 -5.47 -22.52 -3.09
N ARG A 170 -4.19 -22.70 -3.44
CA ARG A 170 -3.67 -22.42 -4.77
C ARG A 170 -4.24 -23.37 -5.84
N SER A 171 -4.49 -24.62 -5.45
CA SER A 171 -5.02 -25.64 -6.36
C SER A 171 -6.38 -25.23 -6.94
N GLY A 172 -6.62 -25.57 -8.22
CA GLY A 172 -7.87 -25.22 -8.92
C GLY A 172 -7.85 -23.89 -9.69
N PHE A 173 -6.77 -23.11 -9.58
CA PHE A 173 -6.57 -21.88 -10.35
C PHE A 173 -5.51 -22.03 -11.46
N PRO A 174 -5.60 -21.30 -12.59
CA PRO A 174 -4.61 -21.33 -13.67
C PRO A 174 -3.17 -21.12 -13.16
N CYS A 175 -2.21 -21.94 -13.63
CA CYS A 175 -0.79 -21.84 -13.26
C CYS A 175 -0.13 -20.57 -13.82
N PHE A 176 0.89 -20.08 -13.12
CA PHE A 176 1.70 -18.92 -13.51
C PHE A 176 3.07 -19.32 -14.04
N ASP A 177 3.76 -20.28 -13.40
CA ASP A 177 5.12 -20.72 -13.75
C ASP A 177 5.37 -22.21 -13.50
N GLU A 178 6.64 -22.63 -13.61
CA GLU A 178 7.07 -24.03 -13.50
C GLU A 178 6.84 -24.62 -12.12
N LEU A 179 6.90 -23.78 -11.08
CA LEU A 179 6.64 -24.17 -9.69
C LEU A 179 5.16 -24.50 -9.48
N GLN A 180 4.31 -24.04 -10.39
CA GLN A 180 2.87 -24.29 -10.41
C GLN A 180 2.46 -25.24 -11.56
N GLY A 181 3.43 -25.84 -12.25
CA GLY A 181 3.19 -26.90 -13.24
C GLY A 181 2.98 -26.46 -14.69
N CYS A 182 3.36 -25.24 -15.08
CA CYS A 182 3.47 -24.86 -16.50
C CYS A 182 4.77 -24.15 -16.84
N ASP A 183 5.13 -24.07 -18.12
CA ASP A 183 6.42 -23.45 -18.52
C ASP A 183 6.56 -22.03 -17.98
N THR A 184 7.71 -21.63 -17.45
CA THR A 184 8.02 -20.25 -17.04
C THR A 184 7.61 -19.24 -18.13
N PRO A 185 6.95 -18.11 -17.78
CA PRO A 185 6.50 -17.16 -18.79
C PRO A 185 7.70 -16.62 -19.58
N SER A 186 7.58 -16.58 -20.91
CA SER A 186 8.72 -16.26 -21.79
C SER A 186 9.01 -14.76 -21.92
N HIS A 187 8.03 -13.90 -21.59
CA HIS A 187 8.15 -12.44 -21.52
C HIS A 187 7.02 -11.84 -20.68
N ALA A 188 7.13 -10.55 -20.33
CA ALA A 188 6.19 -9.86 -19.45
C ALA A 188 4.71 -9.92 -19.92
N GLY A 189 4.45 -9.83 -21.22
CA GLY A 189 3.10 -10.03 -21.78
C GLY A 189 2.47 -11.39 -21.44
N ILE A 190 3.22 -12.50 -21.52
CA ILE A 190 2.70 -13.83 -21.12
C ILE A 190 2.46 -13.90 -19.61
N ALA A 191 3.34 -13.29 -18.81
CA ALA A 191 3.15 -13.21 -17.36
C ALA A 191 1.86 -12.45 -17.02
N TYR A 192 1.63 -11.31 -17.67
CA TYR A 192 0.38 -10.55 -17.55
C TYR A 192 -0.85 -11.38 -17.92
N ASP A 193 -0.85 -12.08 -19.06
CA ASP A 193 -1.99 -12.88 -19.51
C ASP A 193 -2.31 -14.01 -18.52
N ARG A 194 -1.28 -14.62 -17.92
CA ARG A 194 -1.46 -15.67 -16.89
C ARG A 194 -1.97 -15.11 -15.57
N ALA A 195 -1.44 -13.97 -15.13
CA ALA A 195 -1.95 -13.27 -13.96
C ALA A 195 -3.42 -12.88 -14.15
N HIS A 196 -3.80 -12.41 -15.34
CA HIS A 196 -5.19 -12.12 -15.68
C HIS A 196 -6.06 -13.39 -15.64
N ALA A 197 -5.58 -14.51 -16.20
CA ALA A 197 -6.33 -15.76 -16.16
C ALA A 197 -6.56 -16.25 -14.72
N TYR A 198 -5.54 -16.16 -13.86
CA TYR A 198 -5.66 -16.43 -12.43
C TYR A 198 -6.70 -15.52 -11.78
N TYR A 199 -6.57 -14.21 -11.99
CA TYR A 199 -7.49 -13.19 -11.45
C TYR A 199 -8.94 -13.44 -11.86
N ALA A 200 -9.20 -13.73 -13.14
CA ALA A 200 -10.54 -14.00 -13.65
C ALA A 200 -11.14 -15.27 -13.02
N ALA A 201 -10.33 -16.33 -12.86
CA ALA A 201 -10.76 -17.54 -12.16
C ALA A 201 -11.06 -17.28 -10.68
N ARG A 202 -10.23 -16.47 -10.01
CA ARG A 202 -10.44 -16.00 -8.64
C ARG A 202 -11.74 -15.22 -8.49
N GLN A 203 -11.94 -14.23 -9.36
CA GLN A 203 -13.17 -13.44 -9.39
C GLN A 203 -14.41 -14.32 -9.60
N ALA A 204 -14.38 -15.26 -10.53
CA ALA A 204 -15.50 -16.17 -10.79
C ALA A 204 -15.80 -17.09 -9.58
N HIS A 205 -14.77 -17.57 -8.90
CA HIS A 205 -14.91 -18.35 -7.66
C HIS A 205 -15.61 -17.52 -6.58
N GLU A 206 -15.13 -16.31 -6.31
CA GLU A 206 -15.69 -15.43 -5.28
C GLU A 206 -17.14 -15.03 -5.55
N LEU A 207 -17.47 -14.68 -6.80
CA LEU A 207 -18.84 -14.34 -7.20
C LEU A 207 -19.79 -15.55 -7.09
N THR A 208 -19.29 -16.78 -7.22
CA THR A 208 -20.08 -18.00 -7.03
C THR A 208 -20.34 -18.26 -5.55
N ALA A 209 -19.33 -18.08 -4.70
CA ALA A 209 -19.45 -18.27 -3.25
C ALA A 209 -20.36 -17.20 -2.61
N PHE A 210 -20.38 -15.99 -3.17
CA PHE A 210 -21.07 -14.84 -2.60
C PHE A 210 -21.83 -14.03 -3.67
N PRO A 211 -22.93 -14.60 -4.22
CA PRO A 211 -23.63 -14.05 -5.38
C PRO A 211 -24.30 -12.69 -5.15
N THR A 212 -24.44 -12.24 -3.90
CA THR A 212 -24.99 -10.93 -3.55
C THR A 212 -23.96 -9.81 -3.56
N ALA A 213 -22.66 -10.12 -3.59
CA ALA A 213 -21.59 -9.14 -3.70
C ALA A 213 -21.47 -8.71 -5.17
N ALA A 214 -22.30 -7.76 -5.58
CA ALA A 214 -22.39 -7.31 -6.96
C ALA A 214 -21.11 -6.66 -7.52
N ARG A 215 -19.99 -6.63 -6.78
CA ARG A 215 -18.80 -5.81 -7.06
C ARG A 215 -17.54 -6.45 -6.46
N PHE A 216 -16.68 -6.99 -7.32
CA PHE A 216 -15.37 -7.53 -6.93
C PHE A 216 -14.39 -6.42 -6.58
N ILE A 217 -13.69 -6.55 -5.44
CA ILE A 217 -12.61 -5.63 -5.03
C ILE A 217 -11.28 -6.32 -5.34
N SER A 218 -10.43 -5.68 -6.15
CA SER A 218 -9.08 -6.19 -6.40
C SER A 218 -8.18 -5.82 -5.24
N HIS A 219 -7.70 -6.81 -4.50
CA HIS A 219 -6.73 -6.64 -3.43
C HIS A 219 -5.36 -7.13 -3.84
N THR A 220 -4.36 -6.26 -3.68
CA THR A 220 -2.95 -6.60 -3.89
C THR A 220 -2.14 -6.26 -2.66
N GLY A 221 -0.89 -6.68 -2.55
CA GLY A 221 -0.03 -6.29 -1.44
C GLY A 221 1.42 -6.51 -1.75
N HIS A 222 1.81 -7.75 -1.98
CA HIS A 222 3.17 -8.14 -2.28
C HIS A 222 3.62 -7.65 -3.67
N TYR A 223 2.73 -7.21 -4.55
CA TYR A 223 3.05 -6.61 -5.84
C TYR A 223 2.25 -5.32 -6.08
N LEU A 224 2.81 -4.43 -6.90
CA LEU A 224 2.23 -3.11 -7.19
C LEU A 224 1.22 -3.20 -8.34
N PHE A 225 0.29 -4.16 -8.26
CA PHE A 225 -0.58 -4.60 -9.36
C PHE A 225 -1.96 -3.95 -9.40
N ALA A 226 -2.18 -2.88 -8.63
CA ALA A 226 -3.45 -2.15 -8.61
C ALA A 226 -3.90 -1.70 -10.03
N HIS A 227 -2.96 -1.36 -10.92
CA HIS A 227 -3.26 -1.01 -12.32
C HIS A 227 -3.96 -2.14 -13.09
N TYR A 228 -3.57 -3.39 -12.84
CA TYR A 228 -4.15 -4.56 -13.49
C TYR A 228 -5.58 -4.81 -13.02
N GLY A 229 -5.80 -4.83 -11.71
CA GLY A 229 -7.14 -4.98 -11.15
C GLY A 229 -8.11 -3.90 -11.65
N ALA A 230 -7.65 -2.64 -11.70
CA ALA A 230 -8.44 -1.55 -12.25
C ALA A 230 -8.72 -1.73 -13.76
N ALA A 231 -7.73 -2.20 -14.52
CA ALA A 231 -7.88 -2.45 -15.97
C ALA A 231 -8.82 -3.62 -16.27
N TRP A 232 -8.84 -4.65 -15.43
CA TRP A 232 -9.70 -5.83 -15.55
C TRP A 232 -11.12 -5.63 -15.00
N GLY A 233 -11.49 -4.40 -14.62
CA GLY A 233 -12.86 -4.05 -14.28
C GLY A 233 -13.24 -4.29 -12.82
N ALA A 234 -12.26 -4.30 -11.90
CA ALA A 234 -12.55 -4.27 -10.47
C ALA A 234 -13.43 -3.06 -10.13
N ALA A 235 -14.39 -3.24 -9.22
CA ALA A 235 -15.23 -2.14 -8.76
C ALA A 235 -14.50 -1.17 -7.83
N MET A 236 -13.39 -1.63 -7.25
CA MET A 236 -12.49 -0.90 -6.37
C MET A 236 -11.14 -1.62 -6.37
N VAL A 237 -10.06 -0.86 -6.17
CA VAL A 237 -8.72 -1.40 -5.97
C VAL A 237 -8.21 -1.10 -4.57
N MET A 238 -7.58 -2.06 -3.92
CA MET A 238 -7.02 -1.91 -2.58
C MET A 238 -5.62 -2.49 -2.53
N SER A 239 -4.80 -1.92 -1.64
CA SER A 239 -3.51 -2.51 -1.30
C SER A 239 -3.44 -2.84 0.18
N GLU A 240 -3.04 -4.05 0.48
CA GLU A 240 -2.47 -4.40 1.77
C GLU A 240 -1.12 -3.71 1.92
N VAL A 241 -0.83 -3.27 3.14
CA VAL A 241 0.45 -2.70 3.57
C VAL A 241 0.72 -3.11 5.01
N GLY A 242 1.95 -2.96 5.49
CA GLY A 242 2.36 -3.57 6.77
C GLY A 242 3.00 -4.92 6.48
N GLU A 243 2.89 -5.91 7.37
CA GLU A 243 3.53 -7.22 7.22
C GLU A 243 4.98 -7.15 6.74
N ASN A 244 5.26 -7.58 5.51
CA ASN A 244 6.54 -7.45 4.80
C ASN A 244 6.40 -6.55 3.56
N ILE A 245 5.31 -5.80 3.47
CA ILE A 245 4.91 -4.86 2.41
C ILE A 245 5.21 -3.43 2.89
N ASN A 246 6.47 -3.05 2.69
CA ASN A 246 7.02 -1.75 3.02
C ASN A 246 6.67 -0.68 1.97
N SER A 247 7.18 0.55 2.15
CA SER A 247 6.87 1.69 1.29
C SER A 247 5.37 1.97 1.12
N ILE A 248 4.67 2.19 2.23
CA ILE A 248 3.23 2.49 2.28
C ILE A 248 2.86 3.63 1.32
N GLN A 249 3.75 4.62 1.18
CA GLN A 249 3.54 5.77 0.30
C GLN A 249 3.54 5.38 -1.19
N ALA A 250 4.35 4.41 -1.59
CA ALA A 250 4.31 3.88 -2.94
C ALA A 250 3.00 3.11 -3.18
N HIS A 251 2.58 2.25 -2.25
CA HIS A 251 1.30 1.54 -2.34
C HIS A 251 0.12 2.52 -2.48
N ILE A 252 0.12 3.61 -1.72
CA ILE A 252 -0.85 4.70 -1.89
C ILE A 252 -0.76 5.30 -3.29
N ALA A 253 0.43 5.66 -3.79
CA ALA A 253 0.60 6.30 -5.09
C ALA A 253 0.17 5.42 -6.28
N PHE A 254 0.49 4.12 -6.24
CA PHE A 254 0.06 3.14 -7.23
C PHE A 254 -1.45 2.92 -7.20
N THR A 255 -2.01 2.69 -6.00
CA THR A 255 -3.43 2.33 -5.85
C THR A 255 -4.35 3.53 -6.12
N ARG A 256 -3.98 4.73 -5.63
CA ARG A 256 -4.67 5.99 -5.94
C ARG A 256 -4.56 6.35 -7.41
N GLY A 257 -3.38 6.19 -8.00
CA GLY A 257 -3.14 6.45 -9.42
C GLY A 257 -3.94 5.51 -10.33
N ALA A 258 -3.97 4.21 -10.02
CA ALA A 258 -4.82 3.22 -10.68
C ALA A 258 -6.31 3.58 -10.58
N GLY A 259 -6.78 3.90 -9.37
CA GLY A 259 -8.15 4.32 -9.11
C GLY A 259 -8.54 5.56 -9.92
N ARG A 260 -7.67 6.58 -9.94
CA ARG A 260 -7.89 7.80 -10.73
C ARG A 260 -7.86 7.54 -12.24
N GLN A 261 -6.96 6.70 -12.71
CA GLN A 261 -6.82 6.34 -14.13
C GLN A 261 -8.10 5.70 -14.69
N ARG A 262 -8.79 4.89 -13.88
CA ARG A 262 -9.97 4.12 -14.30
C ARG A 262 -11.28 4.61 -13.69
N GLY A 263 -11.25 5.67 -12.88
CA GLY A 263 -12.44 6.23 -12.25
C GLY A 263 -13.08 5.31 -11.19
N VAL A 264 -12.28 4.47 -10.52
CA VAL A 264 -12.74 3.55 -9.48
C VAL A 264 -12.26 3.99 -8.08
N PRO A 265 -13.04 3.73 -7.02
CA PRO A 265 -12.59 3.91 -5.64
C PRO A 265 -11.31 3.14 -5.34
N TRP A 266 -10.58 3.62 -4.33
CA TRP A 266 -9.39 2.94 -3.85
C TRP A 266 -9.28 2.91 -2.33
N GLY A 267 -8.50 1.98 -1.77
CA GLY A 267 -8.35 1.84 -0.33
C GLY A 267 -7.03 1.20 0.10
N ILE A 268 -6.82 1.16 1.42
CA ILE A 268 -5.67 0.51 2.06
C ILE A 268 -6.18 -0.46 3.11
N ASP A 269 -5.60 -1.65 3.16
CA ASP A 269 -5.70 -2.58 4.28
C ASP A 269 -4.38 -2.60 5.04
N PHE A 270 -4.42 -2.45 6.36
CA PHE A 270 -3.22 -2.46 7.18
C PHE A 270 -3.07 -3.78 7.92
N SER A 271 -2.05 -4.54 7.57
CA SER A 271 -1.72 -5.79 8.22
C SER A 271 -1.14 -5.55 9.63
N PRO A 272 -1.66 -6.22 10.66
CA PRO A 272 -1.09 -6.22 12.01
C PRO A 272 0.18 -7.08 12.14
N TRP A 273 0.52 -7.85 11.11
CA TRP A 273 1.77 -8.59 11.06
C TRP A 273 2.95 -7.65 10.86
N PHE A 274 4.10 -8.03 11.40
CA PHE A 274 5.39 -7.46 11.07
C PHE A 274 6.40 -8.61 11.06
N ALA A 275 6.87 -8.99 9.87
CA ALA A 275 7.66 -10.21 9.68
C ALA A 275 6.99 -11.42 10.37
N ASN A 276 7.64 -12.01 11.37
CA ASN A 276 7.17 -13.19 12.08
C ASN A 276 6.45 -12.87 13.40
N GLY A 277 6.00 -11.62 13.60
CA GLY A 277 5.26 -11.17 14.77
C GLY A 277 3.88 -10.64 14.38
N MET A 278 2.87 -10.95 15.19
CA MET A 278 1.48 -10.60 14.97
C MET A 278 0.90 -9.86 16.18
N LEU A 279 0.39 -8.66 15.97
CA LEU A 279 -0.23 -7.89 17.05
C LEU A 279 -1.56 -8.52 17.47
N ASP A 280 -1.57 -9.09 18.67
CA ASP A 280 -2.71 -9.83 19.24
C ASP A 280 -2.87 -9.47 20.71
N TYR A 281 -4.05 -8.98 21.08
CA TYR A 281 -4.34 -8.60 22.47
C TYR A 281 -5.12 -9.67 23.23
N TRP A 282 -5.49 -10.77 22.59
CA TRP A 282 -6.13 -11.89 23.28
C TRP A 282 -5.09 -12.61 24.15
N THR A 283 -5.50 -13.08 25.32
CA THR A 283 -4.60 -13.68 26.31
C THR A 283 -5.08 -15.07 26.75
N GLY A 284 -4.18 -15.86 27.33
CA GLY A 284 -4.48 -17.22 27.76
C GLY A 284 -4.93 -18.12 26.60
N ASP A 285 -5.85 -19.04 26.89
CA ASP A 285 -6.39 -20.02 25.93
C ASP A 285 -7.34 -19.40 24.89
N ASP A 286 -7.55 -18.09 24.94
CA ASP A 286 -8.39 -17.39 23.98
C ASP A 286 -7.67 -16.86 22.75
N ARG A 287 -6.32 -16.89 22.74
CA ARG A 287 -5.50 -16.46 21.58
C ARG A 287 -5.92 -17.14 20.29
N VAL A 288 -5.91 -16.40 19.17
CA VAL A 288 -6.19 -16.97 17.84
C VAL A 288 -5.08 -17.90 17.42
N TRP A 289 -3.84 -17.44 17.56
CA TRP A 289 -2.65 -18.20 17.16
C TRP A 289 -2.09 -19.00 18.33
N CYS A 290 -2.93 -19.90 18.83
CA CYS A 290 -2.61 -20.72 19.99
C CYS A 290 -1.89 -22.01 19.59
N GLU A 291 -0.67 -22.22 20.06
CA GLU A 291 0.00 -23.52 19.99
C GLU A 291 -0.20 -24.25 21.33
N THR A 292 -0.90 -25.38 21.30
CA THR A 292 -1.06 -26.25 22.47
C THR A 292 -0.30 -27.55 22.26
N TRP A 293 0.76 -27.77 23.05
CA TRP A 293 1.41 -29.08 23.12
C TRP A 293 0.75 -29.94 24.19
N SER A 294 0.12 -31.05 23.78
CA SER A 294 -0.27 -32.20 24.63
C SER A 294 -0.89 -31.83 26.01
N GLY A 295 -1.93 -31.00 26.02
CA GLY A 295 -2.66 -30.64 27.25
C GLY A 295 -2.03 -29.54 28.12
N GLY A 296 -1.03 -28.82 27.59
CA GLY A 296 -0.47 -27.61 28.20
C GLY A 296 -1.30 -26.36 27.95
N ALA A 297 -0.99 -25.30 28.71
CA ALA A 297 -1.55 -23.97 28.50
C ALA A 297 -1.22 -23.44 27.10
N CYS A 298 -2.09 -22.59 26.56
CA CYS A 298 -1.83 -21.92 25.30
C CYS A 298 -0.52 -21.12 25.32
N VAL A 299 0.35 -21.37 24.34
CA VAL A 299 1.56 -20.56 24.10
C VAL A 299 1.51 -20.05 22.67
N SER A 300 1.86 -18.79 22.45
CA SER A 300 2.11 -18.25 21.12
C SER A 300 3.45 -17.55 21.13
N TRP A 301 4.36 -17.98 20.24
CA TRP A 301 5.70 -17.42 20.07
C TRP A 301 5.76 -16.31 19.02
N TYR A 302 4.68 -16.11 18.27
CA TYR A 302 4.60 -15.17 17.17
C TYR A 302 3.42 -14.20 17.30
N SER A 303 2.52 -14.34 18.27
CA SER A 303 1.46 -13.37 18.54
C SER A 303 1.48 -12.84 19.97
N GLY A 304 1.12 -11.56 20.13
CA GLY A 304 0.95 -10.92 21.44
C GLY A 304 0.96 -9.40 21.37
N ALA A 305 0.72 -8.75 22.52
CA ALA A 305 0.55 -7.30 22.61
C ALA A 305 1.81 -6.50 22.25
N ASP A 306 2.99 -7.14 22.34
CA ASP A 306 4.29 -6.57 21.95
C ASP A 306 4.80 -7.10 20.60
N ASN A 307 4.01 -7.90 19.89
CA ASN A 307 4.36 -8.40 18.55
C ASN A 307 3.73 -7.54 17.45
N GLY A 308 4.11 -7.76 16.20
CA GLY A 308 3.55 -7.05 15.04
C GLY A 308 4.02 -5.60 14.96
N HIS A 309 3.25 -4.77 14.28
CA HIS A 309 3.60 -3.36 14.10
C HIS A 309 3.34 -2.49 15.34
N SER A 310 4.01 -1.33 15.42
CA SER A 310 3.76 -0.33 16.46
C SER A 310 2.41 0.36 16.24
N LEU A 311 1.68 0.66 17.32
CA LEU A 311 0.43 1.46 17.27
C LEU A 311 0.60 2.75 16.47
N SER A 312 1.79 3.33 16.56
CA SER A 312 2.17 4.55 15.90
C SER A 312 2.18 4.39 14.37
N LEU A 313 2.68 3.27 13.84
CA LEU A 313 2.64 2.99 12.40
C LEU A 313 1.21 2.76 11.89
N HIS A 314 0.37 2.04 12.64
CA HIS A 314 -1.06 1.89 12.32
C HIS A 314 -1.73 3.26 12.19
N GLN A 315 -1.59 4.12 13.21
CA GLN A 315 -2.18 5.45 13.21
C GLN A 315 -1.67 6.30 12.03
N ARG A 316 -0.35 6.41 11.84
CA ARG A 316 0.20 7.18 10.71
C ARG A 316 -0.37 6.71 9.38
N THR A 317 -0.49 5.41 9.18
CA THR A 317 -1.01 4.84 7.93
C THR A 317 -2.49 5.14 7.73
N TRP A 318 -3.32 5.00 8.76
CA TRP A 318 -4.75 5.32 8.65
C TRP A 318 -4.99 6.79 8.31
N TYR A 319 -4.30 7.70 9.00
CA TYR A 319 -4.41 9.13 8.71
C TYR A 319 -3.84 9.47 7.32
N MET A 320 -2.68 8.93 6.93
CA MET A 320 -2.11 9.16 5.59
C MET A 320 -3.03 8.64 4.48
N SER A 321 -3.61 7.45 4.66
CA SER A 321 -4.51 6.84 3.68
C SER A 321 -5.80 7.65 3.53
N TYR A 322 -6.43 8.00 4.66
CA TYR A 322 -7.64 8.85 4.67
C TYR A 322 -7.37 10.19 3.98
N MET A 323 -6.33 10.90 4.42
CA MET A 323 -5.96 12.21 3.90
C MET A 323 -5.49 12.17 2.45
N GLY A 324 -4.87 11.07 2.04
CA GLY A 324 -4.50 10.76 0.66
C GLY A 324 -5.69 10.50 -0.25
N GLY A 325 -6.90 10.40 0.28
CA GLY A 325 -8.15 10.30 -0.47
C GLY A 325 -8.82 8.94 -0.45
N ALA A 326 -8.31 7.96 0.31
CA ALA A 326 -8.83 6.59 0.33
C ALA A 326 -10.33 6.57 0.62
N ASN A 327 -11.05 5.71 -0.09
CA ASN A 327 -12.48 5.47 0.13
C ASN A 327 -12.70 4.53 1.30
N VAL A 328 -11.78 3.60 1.53
CA VAL A 328 -11.80 2.63 2.62
C VAL A 328 -10.40 2.54 3.21
N VAL A 329 -10.34 2.51 4.55
CA VAL A 329 -9.15 2.15 5.33
C VAL A 329 -9.56 0.98 6.22
N LEU A 330 -8.93 -0.18 6.02
CA LEU A 330 -9.20 -1.40 6.77
C LEU A 330 -8.07 -1.70 7.76
N GLN A 331 -8.43 -2.46 8.78
CA GLN A 331 -7.49 -3.10 9.68
C GLN A 331 -7.72 -4.60 9.57
N GLU A 332 -6.77 -5.30 8.95
CA GLU A 332 -6.75 -6.75 8.94
C GLU A 332 -6.75 -7.27 10.39
N GLY A 333 -7.50 -8.34 10.65
CA GLY A 333 -7.61 -8.94 11.98
C GLY A 333 -8.31 -8.05 13.03
N ALA A 334 -9.11 -7.04 12.66
CA ALA A 334 -9.77 -6.12 13.61
C ALA A 334 -10.44 -6.81 14.82
N SER A 335 -11.05 -7.99 14.62
CA SER A 335 -11.68 -8.75 15.71
C SER A 335 -10.68 -9.15 16.81
N VAL A 336 -9.43 -9.46 16.45
CA VAL A 336 -8.39 -9.93 17.37
C VAL A 336 -7.58 -8.79 17.96
N ASN A 337 -7.43 -7.69 17.21
CA ASN A 337 -6.54 -6.61 17.60
C ASN A 337 -7.26 -5.37 18.13
N PHE A 338 -8.56 -5.15 17.89
CA PHE A 338 -9.31 -4.04 18.51
C PHE A 338 -9.92 -4.37 19.87
N PHE A 339 -10.06 -5.64 20.20
CA PHE A 339 -10.73 -6.09 21.43
C PHE A 339 -9.77 -6.88 22.31
N ALA A 340 -9.90 -6.74 23.62
CA ALA A 340 -9.03 -7.43 24.58
C ALA A 340 -9.33 -8.94 24.71
N SER A 341 -10.46 -9.40 24.16
CA SER A 341 -10.93 -10.79 24.24
C SER A 341 -12.00 -11.04 23.19
N LYS A 342 -12.17 -12.31 22.78
CA LYS A 342 -13.23 -12.76 21.88
C LYS A 342 -14.63 -12.82 22.51
N GLN A 343 -14.72 -12.87 23.84
CA GLN A 343 -15.97 -12.98 24.56
C GLN A 343 -16.56 -11.60 24.84
N ALA A 344 -17.79 -11.35 24.38
CA ALA A 344 -18.53 -10.15 24.74
C ALA A 344 -19.18 -10.28 26.14
N PRO A 345 -19.27 -9.19 26.93
CA PRO A 345 -18.71 -7.87 26.66
C PRO A 345 -17.19 -7.84 26.91
N THR A 346 -16.47 -7.05 26.12
CA THR A 346 -15.02 -6.88 26.20
C THR A 346 -14.64 -5.41 26.05
N SER A 347 -13.48 -5.03 26.58
CA SER A 347 -12.92 -3.69 26.41
C SER A 347 -12.18 -3.55 25.09
N LEU A 348 -12.05 -2.31 24.59
CA LEU A 348 -11.13 -2.01 23.52
C LEU A 348 -9.68 -2.25 23.98
N SER A 349 -8.89 -2.84 23.11
CA SER A 349 -7.43 -2.88 23.24
C SER A 349 -6.83 -1.47 23.02
N PRO A 350 -5.51 -1.28 23.24
CA PRO A 350 -4.83 -0.05 22.83
C PRO A 350 -5.02 0.30 21.34
N LEU A 351 -4.96 -0.69 20.43
CA LEU A 351 -5.21 -0.44 19.01
C LEU A 351 -6.69 -0.10 18.75
N GLY A 352 -7.63 -0.76 19.46
CA GLY A 352 -9.05 -0.44 19.37
C GLY A 352 -9.38 0.98 19.86
N GLN A 353 -8.68 1.46 20.89
CA GLN A 353 -8.78 2.86 21.34
C GLN A 353 -8.25 3.82 20.27
N ALA A 354 -7.09 3.53 19.66
CA ALA A 354 -6.56 4.31 18.55
C ALA A 354 -7.52 4.34 17.34
N ALA A 355 -8.17 3.21 17.03
CA ALA A 355 -9.17 3.12 15.98
C ALA A 355 -10.44 3.94 16.31
N GLN A 356 -10.87 3.94 17.57
CA GLN A 356 -11.98 4.79 18.03
C GLN A 356 -11.64 6.29 17.88
N GLU A 357 -10.42 6.71 18.25
CA GLU A 357 -9.95 8.09 18.08
C GLU A 357 -9.91 8.49 16.60
N PHE A 358 -9.36 7.63 15.75
CA PHE A 358 -9.33 7.86 14.30
C PHE A 358 -10.75 7.97 13.72
N ASN A 359 -11.67 7.08 14.10
CA ASN A 359 -13.06 7.15 13.65
C ASN A 359 -13.75 8.44 14.12
N ALA A 360 -13.51 8.88 15.36
CA ALA A 360 -14.03 10.14 15.86
C ALA A 360 -13.49 11.35 15.07
N PHE A 361 -12.20 11.34 14.70
CA PHE A 361 -11.60 12.35 13.84
C PHE A 361 -12.26 12.39 12.46
N VAL A 362 -12.43 11.23 11.81
CA VAL A 362 -13.08 11.12 10.49
C VAL A 362 -14.52 11.65 10.55
N ALA A 363 -15.28 11.27 11.60
CA ALA A 363 -16.66 11.73 11.79
C ALA A 363 -16.76 13.25 12.04
N ALA A 364 -15.80 13.84 12.77
CA ALA A 364 -15.73 15.28 13.01
C ALA A 364 -15.25 16.09 11.78
N HIS A 365 -14.47 15.45 10.90
CA HIS A 365 -13.85 16.07 9.74
C HIS A 365 -14.09 15.27 8.45
N PRO A 366 -15.36 15.13 8.01
CA PRO A 366 -15.72 14.31 6.84
C PRO A 366 -15.24 14.93 5.52
N ASP A 367 -15.10 16.26 5.48
CA ASP A 367 -14.50 16.96 4.34
C ASP A 367 -12.97 17.01 4.48
N ARG A 368 -12.33 15.96 3.96
CA ARG A 368 -10.86 15.84 3.83
C ARG A 368 -10.29 16.55 2.59
N GLY A 369 -11.14 17.20 1.80
CA GLY A 369 -10.75 17.83 0.54
C GLY A 369 -10.35 16.84 -0.56
N THR A 370 -9.87 17.38 -1.68
CA THR A 370 -9.29 16.62 -2.80
C THR A 370 -7.77 16.60 -2.67
N PRO A 371 -7.12 15.42 -2.68
CA PRO A 371 -5.65 15.33 -2.65
C PRO A 371 -5.01 16.17 -3.76
N PHE A 372 -4.03 16.99 -3.40
CA PHE A 372 -3.26 17.79 -4.35
C PHE A 372 -2.05 17.00 -4.81
N VAL A 373 -2.15 16.46 -6.02
CA VAL A 373 -1.18 15.54 -6.62
C VAL A 373 -0.77 16.07 -7.99
N PRO A 374 0.17 17.03 -8.06
CA PRO A 374 0.56 17.65 -9.32
C PRO A 374 1.53 16.78 -10.13
N PHE A 375 2.02 15.67 -9.57
CA PHE A 375 2.98 14.79 -10.21
C PHE A 375 2.36 13.44 -10.54
N ALA A 376 2.63 12.95 -11.74
CA ALA A 376 2.42 11.55 -12.06
C ALA A 376 3.68 10.96 -12.65
N VAL A 377 4.06 9.76 -12.21
CA VAL A 377 5.03 8.92 -12.91
C VAL A 377 4.25 7.99 -13.83
N VAL A 378 4.57 7.97 -15.11
CA VAL A 378 3.98 7.01 -16.04
C VAL A 378 5.01 5.92 -16.33
N ILE A 379 4.61 4.67 -16.07
CA ILE A 379 5.43 3.47 -16.21
C ILE A 379 4.85 2.52 -17.27
N ASP A 380 5.67 1.58 -17.73
CA ASP A 380 5.24 0.48 -18.61
C ASP A 380 4.10 -0.30 -17.95
N PHE A 381 3.03 -0.55 -18.69
CA PHE A 381 1.90 -1.34 -18.23
C PHE A 381 2.34 -2.74 -17.86
N TYR A 382 3.31 -3.35 -18.54
CA TYR A 382 3.79 -4.70 -18.23
C TYR A 382 4.87 -4.75 -17.12
N HIS A 383 5.03 -3.67 -16.32
CA HIS A 383 6.12 -3.47 -15.37
C HIS A 383 6.44 -4.62 -14.41
N GLY A 384 5.45 -5.39 -13.94
CA GLY A 384 5.70 -6.56 -13.08
C GLY A 384 6.37 -6.27 -11.73
N LEU A 385 6.29 -5.03 -11.25
CA LEU A 385 6.97 -4.57 -10.03
C LEU A 385 6.30 -5.11 -8.77
N GLY A 386 7.10 -5.60 -7.83
CA GLY A 386 6.63 -6.05 -6.53
C GLY A 386 7.75 -6.55 -5.62
N LEU A 387 7.42 -7.30 -4.58
CA LEU A 387 8.38 -7.77 -3.59
C LEU A 387 9.46 -8.65 -4.19
N GLY A 388 9.21 -9.46 -5.21
CA GLY A 388 10.33 -10.20 -5.84
C GLY A 388 11.24 -9.33 -6.71
N THR A 389 10.88 -8.07 -6.95
CA THR A 389 11.79 -7.00 -7.40
C THR A 389 12.64 -6.51 -6.23
N TRP A 390 12.02 -6.16 -5.09
CA TRP A 390 12.68 -5.42 -4.00
C TRP A 390 13.27 -6.27 -2.88
N SER A 391 12.92 -7.55 -2.80
CA SER A 391 13.48 -8.53 -1.87
C SER A 391 14.82 -9.10 -2.35
N LYS A 392 15.25 -8.73 -3.56
CA LYS A 392 16.53 -9.14 -4.14
C LYS A 392 17.63 -8.12 -3.79
N PRO A 393 18.90 -8.55 -3.71
CA PRO A 393 20.00 -7.61 -3.61
C PRO A 393 19.99 -6.58 -4.74
N ALA A 394 20.46 -5.38 -4.46
CA ALA A 394 20.57 -4.33 -5.48
C ALA A 394 21.37 -4.83 -6.70
N GLY A 395 20.82 -4.64 -7.89
CA GLY A 395 21.33 -5.16 -9.16
C GLY A 395 20.88 -6.58 -9.52
N GLN A 396 20.02 -7.21 -8.72
CA GLN A 396 19.42 -8.54 -8.98
C GLN A 396 17.89 -8.51 -8.98
N GLU A 397 17.30 -7.32 -9.01
CA GLU A 397 15.86 -7.11 -9.02
C GLU A 397 15.24 -7.67 -10.32
N LEU A 398 14.06 -8.28 -10.19
CA LEU A 398 13.34 -8.89 -11.31
C LEU A 398 11.90 -8.35 -11.41
N ALA A 399 11.43 -8.14 -12.63
CA ALA A 399 10.01 -7.97 -12.94
C ALA A 399 9.35 -9.35 -13.03
N TRP A 400 8.14 -9.47 -12.48
CA TRP A 400 7.36 -10.72 -12.44
C TRP A 400 8.14 -11.91 -11.83
N ASN A 401 9.16 -11.66 -11.01
CA ASN A 401 10.12 -12.65 -10.48
C ASN A 401 10.94 -13.42 -11.53
N HIS A 402 10.85 -13.07 -12.81
CA HIS A 402 11.46 -13.85 -13.89
C HIS A 402 12.32 -13.03 -14.85
N PHE A 403 12.05 -11.73 -15.02
CA PHE A 403 12.65 -10.93 -16.08
C PHE A 403 13.59 -9.86 -15.50
N GLY A 404 14.75 -9.68 -16.12
CA GLY A 404 15.59 -8.52 -15.84
C GLY A 404 14.85 -7.23 -16.16
N LEU A 405 15.13 -6.17 -15.41
CA LEU A 405 14.35 -4.93 -15.48
C LEU A 405 14.54 -4.09 -16.75
N GLY A 406 15.66 -4.24 -17.46
CA GLY A 406 15.92 -3.43 -18.65
C GLY A 406 15.78 -1.93 -18.37
N GLU A 407 14.98 -1.22 -19.18
CA GLU A 407 14.70 0.21 -18.97
C GLU A 407 13.90 0.49 -17.68
N THR A 408 13.15 -0.47 -17.14
CA THR A 408 12.43 -0.35 -15.85
C THR A 408 13.38 -0.17 -14.66
N GLN A 409 14.69 -0.44 -14.83
CA GLN A 409 15.68 -0.10 -13.80
C GLN A 409 15.68 1.39 -13.47
N ALA A 410 15.44 2.25 -14.46
CA ALA A 410 15.37 3.69 -14.26
C ALA A 410 14.13 4.08 -13.44
N THR A 411 13.02 3.35 -13.61
CA THR A 411 11.83 3.48 -12.77
C THR A 411 12.17 3.21 -11.31
N LEU A 412 12.92 2.15 -10.99
CA LEU A 412 13.33 1.91 -9.60
C LEU A 412 14.16 3.05 -9.02
N GLY A 413 15.11 3.58 -9.80
CA GLY A 413 15.92 4.72 -9.38
C GLY A 413 15.08 5.97 -9.12
N LEU A 414 14.04 6.21 -9.93
CA LEU A 414 13.11 7.30 -9.72
C LEU A 414 12.25 7.09 -8.47
N LEU A 415 11.72 5.88 -8.27
CA LEU A 415 10.95 5.54 -7.07
C LEU A 415 11.78 5.68 -5.79
N ASP A 416 13.07 5.31 -5.82
CA ASP A 416 13.99 5.55 -4.68
C ASP A 416 14.28 7.05 -4.48
N ALA A 417 14.32 7.87 -5.53
CA ALA A 417 14.43 9.32 -5.36
C ALA A 417 13.16 9.95 -4.74
N LEU A 418 11.98 9.36 -5.00
CA LEU A 418 10.70 9.80 -4.44
C LEU A 418 10.47 9.30 -3.02
N TRP A 419 10.87 8.07 -2.73
CA TRP A 419 10.72 7.42 -1.42
C TRP A 419 12.04 6.74 -1.00
N PRO A 420 13.06 7.53 -0.60
CA PRO A 420 14.42 7.03 -0.37
C PRO A 420 14.49 5.89 0.64
N GLY A 421 15.04 4.76 0.22
CA GLY A 421 15.26 3.59 1.08
C GLY A 421 13.97 2.86 1.50
N SER A 422 12.80 3.34 1.11
CA SER A 422 11.51 2.81 1.57
C SER A 422 11.25 1.37 1.10
N PHE A 423 11.78 0.98 -0.06
CA PHE A 423 11.62 -0.36 -0.62
C PHE A 423 12.61 -1.40 -0.08
N ARG A 424 13.61 -0.99 0.72
CA ARG A 424 14.57 -1.94 1.29
C ARG A 424 13.95 -2.64 2.50
N VAL A 425 13.65 -3.92 2.36
CA VAL A 425 13.10 -4.76 3.42
C VAL A 425 14.21 -5.12 4.41
N GLY A 426 14.04 -4.76 5.68
CA GLY A 426 14.87 -5.23 6.78
C GLY A 426 13.99 -5.74 7.90
N PRO A 427 14.16 -6.98 8.41
CA PRO A 427 13.25 -7.58 9.40
C PRO A 427 13.37 -6.97 10.80
N ALA A 428 14.24 -5.97 10.97
CA ALA A 428 14.64 -5.44 12.27
C ALA A 428 14.07 -4.05 12.59
N SER A 429 13.38 -3.38 11.66
CA SER A 429 12.87 -2.03 11.92
C SER A 429 11.72 -1.61 11.00
N GLU A 430 10.82 -0.80 11.55
CA GLU A 430 9.72 -0.15 10.80
C GLU A 430 10.15 1.10 10.01
N ALA A 431 11.42 1.51 10.08
CA ALA A 431 11.89 2.79 9.55
C ALA A 431 11.63 3.00 8.03
N ASN A 432 11.47 1.91 7.27
CA ASN A 432 11.29 1.96 5.82
C ASN A 432 9.83 1.91 5.36
N TYR A 433 8.86 1.74 6.27
CA TYR A 433 7.44 1.67 5.90
C TYR A 433 6.89 3.04 5.50
N ILE A 434 7.30 4.10 6.20
CA ILE A 434 6.94 5.49 5.89
C ILE A 434 8.20 6.34 6.04
N VAL A 435 8.56 7.07 4.99
CA VAL A 435 9.76 7.90 4.96
C VAL A 435 9.40 9.38 4.80
N ASN A 436 10.34 10.27 5.10
CA ASN A 436 10.19 11.69 4.80
C ASN A 436 10.42 11.92 3.29
N ALA A 437 9.43 11.55 2.48
CA ALA A 437 9.45 11.67 1.03
C ALA A 437 9.67 13.13 0.59
N PRO A 438 10.63 13.44 -0.30
CA PRO A 438 10.92 14.81 -0.71
C PRO A 438 9.73 15.58 -1.32
N MET A 439 8.80 14.85 -1.93
CA MET A 439 7.55 15.37 -2.50
C MET A 439 6.31 15.08 -1.63
N GLY A 440 6.46 14.48 -0.45
CA GLY A 440 5.33 13.99 0.33
C GLY A 440 4.46 13.01 -0.47
N ASP A 441 3.17 12.94 -0.15
CA ASP A 441 2.22 12.02 -0.81
C ASP A 441 1.57 12.64 -2.06
N THR A 442 2.32 13.46 -2.81
CA THR A 442 1.83 14.29 -3.92
C THR A 442 2.15 13.72 -5.31
N VAL A 443 2.52 12.44 -5.37
CA VAL A 443 2.81 11.70 -6.60
C VAL A 443 1.79 10.58 -6.78
N ASP A 444 1.30 10.39 -8.00
CA ASP A 444 0.63 9.15 -8.42
C ASP A 444 1.52 8.36 -9.37
N ILE A 445 1.33 7.05 -9.39
CA ILE A 445 1.89 6.19 -10.42
C ILE A 445 0.78 5.79 -11.38
N LEU A 446 1.05 5.85 -12.68
CA LEU A 446 0.12 5.56 -13.76
C LEU A 446 0.77 4.56 -14.71
N ALA A 447 -0.03 3.72 -15.37
CA ALA A 447 0.46 2.85 -16.43
C ALA A 447 0.16 3.42 -17.83
N ASP A 448 0.98 3.13 -18.83
CA ASP A 448 0.85 3.59 -20.22
C ASP A 448 -0.21 2.84 -21.04
N LEU A 449 -1.46 2.93 -20.59
CA LEU A 449 -2.60 2.30 -21.23
C LEU A 449 -3.20 3.17 -22.36
N ASP A 450 -3.44 2.56 -23.52
CA ASP A 450 -3.93 3.23 -24.74
C ASP A 450 -5.31 3.91 -24.57
N ASP A 451 -6.14 3.42 -23.63
CA ASP A 451 -7.50 3.90 -23.36
C ASP A 451 -7.59 4.92 -22.22
N ALA A 452 -6.52 5.10 -21.45
CA ALA A 452 -6.63 5.66 -20.10
C ALA A 452 -6.07 7.09 -19.96
N LEU A 453 -5.20 7.55 -20.87
CA LEU A 453 -4.63 8.91 -20.76
C LEU A 453 -5.63 10.04 -21.05
N SER A 454 -6.72 9.77 -21.79
CA SER A 454 -7.72 10.79 -22.11
C SER A 454 -8.51 11.30 -20.89
N LEU A 455 -8.54 10.52 -19.80
CA LEU A 455 -9.09 10.93 -18.49
C LEU A 455 -8.01 11.52 -17.56
N GLN A 456 -6.75 11.07 -17.68
CA GLN A 456 -5.66 11.47 -16.79
C GLN A 456 -5.11 12.87 -17.04
N VAL A 457 -5.10 13.33 -18.30
CA VAL A 457 -4.76 14.72 -18.64
C VAL A 457 -5.77 15.70 -18.00
N GLN A 458 -6.97 15.24 -17.63
CA GLN A 458 -7.98 16.03 -16.91
C GLN A 458 -7.76 16.04 -15.39
N GLY A 459 -6.91 15.15 -14.84
CA GLY A 459 -6.68 14.93 -13.40
C GLY A 459 -5.87 16.01 -12.68
N GLY A 460 -5.56 17.13 -13.33
CA GLY A 460 -4.88 18.27 -12.70
C GLY A 460 -3.36 18.13 -12.55
N TYR A 461 -2.75 17.07 -13.08
CA TYR A 461 -1.29 16.91 -13.10
C TYR A 461 -0.61 18.10 -13.79
N LYS A 462 0.55 18.48 -13.27
CA LYS A 462 1.40 19.58 -13.77
C LYS A 462 2.68 19.06 -14.37
N ALA A 463 3.19 17.93 -13.89
CA ALA A 463 4.33 17.24 -14.48
C ALA A 463 4.10 15.73 -14.60
N LEU A 464 4.47 15.18 -15.76
CA LEU A 464 4.52 13.75 -16.05
C LEU A 464 5.99 13.31 -16.09
N LEU A 465 6.36 12.37 -15.24
CA LEU A 465 7.66 11.73 -15.22
C LEU A 465 7.55 10.39 -15.93
N VAL A 466 8.03 10.32 -17.15
CA VAL A 466 7.91 9.12 -17.99
C VAL A 466 9.13 8.26 -17.76
N SER A 467 8.93 7.00 -17.36
CA SER A 467 10.01 6.08 -17.00
C SER A 467 9.76 4.65 -17.47
N GLY A 468 10.83 3.92 -17.79
CA GLY A 468 10.74 2.54 -18.27
C GLY A 468 10.44 2.41 -19.77
N ALA A 469 10.08 1.20 -20.19
CA ALA A 469 9.89 0.86 -21.61
C ALA A 469 8.49 1.22 -22.13
N ILE A 470 8.15 2.51 -22.08
CA ILE A 470 6.82 3.02 -22.44
C ILE A 470 6.47 2.76 -23.91
N HIS A 471 5.27 2.26 -24.14
CA HIS A 471 4.65 2.15 -25.45
C HIS A 471 4.16 3.53 -25.94
N TRP A 472 5.01 4.21 -26.72
CA TRP A 472 4.74 5.51 -27.33
C TRP A 472 3.78 5.43 -28.52
N SER A 473 2.54 4.99 -28.27
CA SER A 473 1.48 4.81 -29.27
C SER A 473 0.94 6.13 -29.82
N GLN A 474 0.16 6.09 -30.91
CA GLN A 474 -0.40 7.31 -31.51
C GLN A 474 -1.41 8.03 -30.60
N SER A 475 -2.18 7.28 -29.80
CA SER A 475 -3.10 7.87 -28.82
C SER A 475 -2.30 8.56 -27.72
N TRP A 476 -1.24 7.94 -27.22
CA TRP A 476 -0.35 8.50 -26.20
C TRP A 476 0.35 9.76 -26.71
N LYS A 477 0.89 9.74 -27.94
CA LYS A 477 1.44 10.93 -28.63
C LYS A 477 0.44 12.07 -28.66
N SER A 478 -0.80 11.81 -29.06
CA SER A 478 -1.85 12.83 -29.12
C SER A 478 -2.21 13.36 -27.74
N ALA A 479 -2.34 12.50 -26.73
CA ALA A 479 -2.64 12.90 -25.37
C ALA A 479 -1.55 13.78 -24.76
N VAL A 480 -0.28 13.42 -24.95
CA VAL A 480 0.86 14.20 -24.47
C VAL A 480 1.00 15.52 -25.24
N TRP A 481 0.96 15.49 -26.58
CA TRP A 481 1.15 16.68 -27.41
C TRP A 481 -0.03 17.65 -27.32
N ASN A 482 -1.22 17.19 -27.71
CA ASN A 482 -2.42 18.03 -27.82
C ASN A 482 -3.12 18.23 -26.48
N GLY A 483 -3.00 17.26 -25.57
CA GLY A 483 -3.68 17.30 -24.27
C GLY A 483 -2.84 17.92 -23.16
N PHE A 484 -1.56 17.58 -23.06
CA PHE A 484 -0.77 17.94 -21.89
C PHE A 484 0.20 19.11 -22.15
N LEU A 485 1.12 18.96 -23.10
CA LEU A 485 2.10 19.99 -23.47
C LEU A 485 1.41 21.25 -24.02
N ALA A 486 0.37 21.10 -24.86
CA ALA A 486 -0.40 22.25 -25.36
C ALA A 486 -1.15 23.04 -24.27
N ASN A 487 -1.35 22.45 -23.08
CA ASN A 487 -1.99 23.08 -21.93
C ASN A 487 -1.00 23.47 -20.82
N GLY A 488 0.30 23.56 -21.13
CA GLY A 488 1.33 24.04 -20.21
C GLY A 488 1.92 22.97 -19.29
N GLY A 489 1.61 21.69 -19.50
CA GLY A 489 2.15 20.57 -18.74
C GLY A 489 3.65 20.35 -18.99
N TRP A 490 4.33 19.71 -18.04
CA TRP A 490 5.76 19.42 -18.10
C TRP A 490 6.03 17.93 -18.23
N VAL A 491 6.75 17.51 -19.26
CA VAL A 491 7.11 16.10 -19.46
C VAL A 491 8.58 15.92 -19.12
N VAL A 492 8.90 15.02 -18.20
CA VAL A 492 10.24 14.64 -17.83
C VAL A 492 10.55 13.31 -18.51
N LEU A 493 11.66 13.26 -19.24
CA LEU A 493 12.15 12.09 -19.94
C LEU A 493 13.58 11.81 -19.47
N GLU A 494 13.87 10.57 -19.08
CA GLU A 494 15.25 10.15 -18.84
C GLU A 494 15.98 9.85 -20.17
N ALA A 495 17.31 9.82 -20.15
CA ALA A 495 18.09 9.38 -21.30
C ALA A 495 18.00 7.86 -21.45
N GLY A 496 17.73 7.39 -22.66
CA GLY A 496 17.55 5.97 -22.94
C GLY A 496 16.84 5.77 -24.28
N PRO A 497 17.02 4.61 -24.95
CA PRO A 497 16.51 4.40 -26.31
C PRO A 497 15.03 4.75 -26.49
N THR A 498 14.17 4.32 -25.56
CA THR A 498 12.73 4.59 -25.64
C THR A 498 12.44 6.09 -25.52
N HIS A 499 13.01 6.74 -24.52
CA HIS A 499 12.77 8.16 -24.25
C HIS A 499 13.50 9.11 -25.21
N ASP A 500 14.60 8.67 -25.82
CA ASP A 500 15.30 9.37 -26.91
C ASP A 500 14.41 9.43 -28.15
N ALA A 501 13.70 8.33 -28.46
CA ALA A 501 12.71 8.31 -29.53
C ALA A 501 11.53 9.25 -29.24
N ILE A 502 11.01 9.27 -27.99
CA ILE A 502 10.00 10.24 -27.57
C ILE A 502 10.53 11.67 -27.74
N PHE A 503 11.74 11.96 -27.26
CA PHE A 503 12.32 13.30 -27.37
C PHE A 503 12.54 13.73 -28.83
N ALA A 504 12.94 12.80 -29.71
CA ALA A 504 13.07 13.05 -31.14
C ALA A 504 11.71 13.34 -31.80
N ASP A 505 10.67 12.57 -31.46
CA ASP A 505 9.30 12.82 -31.90
C ASP A 505 8.78 14.18 -31.41
N LEU A 506 9.24 14.64 -30.25
CA LEU A 506 8.95 15.97 -29.74
C LEU A 506 9.75 17.11 -30.43
N GLY A 507 10.52 16.78 -31.48
CA GLY A 507 11.29 17.70 -32.30
C GLY A 507 12.71 17.97 -31.79
N ALA A 508 13.20 17.20 -30.80
CA ALA A 508 14.53 17.33 -30.19
C ALA A 508 14.92 18.80 -29.90
N PRO A 509 14.11 19.55 -29.14
CA PRO A 509 14.34 20.97 -28.93
C PRO A 509 15.65 21.23 -28.19
N ALA A 510 16.27 22.39 -28.45
CA ALA A 510 17.50 22.79 -27.77
C ALA A 510 17.26 22.97 -26.27
N LEU A 511 18.04 22.26 -25.45
CA LEU A 511 17.94 22.29 -24.00
C LEU A 511 18.74 23.45 -23.39
N ALA A 512 18.16 24.10 -22.40
CA ALA A 512 18.86 25.01 -21.49
C ALA A 512 19.06 24.33 -20.12
N PRO A 513 20.07 24.72 -19.32
CA PRO A 513 20.23 24.21 -17.96
C PRO A 513 18.97 24.46 -17.13
N PHE A 514 18.43 23.42 -16.49
CA PHE A 514 17.23 23.54 -15.66
C PHE A 514 17.57 23.71 -14.18
N VAL A 515 18.48 22.89 -13.66
CA VAL A 515 18.84 22.88 -12.25
C VAL A 515 20.16 23.63 -12.04
N THR A 516 20.21 24.49 -11.03
CA THR A 516 21.43 25.24 -10.70
C THR A 516 22.58 24.28 -10.38
N GLY A 517 23.73 24.48 -11.03
CA GLY A 517 24.91 23.62 -10.87
C GLY A 517 24.95 22.41 -11.80
N TYR A 518 23.94 22.22 -12.65
CA TYR A 518 23.92 21.17 -13.68
C TYR A 518 23.99 21.78 -15.07
N ALA A 519 24.70 21.12 -15.99
CA ALA A 519 24.70 21.47 -17.40
C ALA A 519 23.41 20.99 -18.09
N ALA A 520 23.09 21.57 -19.26
CA ALA A 520 21.88 21.25 -20.03
C ALA A 520 21.82 19.80 -20.52
N ASP A 521 22.98 19.17 -20.72
CA ASP A 521 23.11 17.75 -21.09
C ASP A 521 22.98 16.82 -19.88
N GLN A 522 23.03 17.34 -18.64
CA GLN A 522 22.81 16.57 -17.41
C GLN A 522 21.36 16.66 -16.94
N ILE A 523 20.84 17.89 -16.81
CA ILE A 523 19.44 18.19 -16.49
C ILE A 523 19.02 19.42 -17.30
N GLY A 524 18.42 19.18 -18.46
CA GLY A 524 18.03 20.21 -19.41
C GLY A 524 16.52 20.44 -19.45
N ILE A 525 16.10 21.65 -19.80
CA ILE A 525 14.70 21.99 -20.07
C ILE A 525 14.57 22.71 -21.41
N ALA A 526 13.49 22.43 -22.13
CA ALA A 526 13.11 23.14 -23.34
C ALA A 526 11.61 23.44 -23.35
N GLN A 527 11.25 24.54 -24.02
CA GLN A 527 9.86 24.87 -24.31
C GLN A 527 9.37 24.02 -25.50
N VAL A 528 8.22 23.36 -25.34
CA VAL A 528 7.53 22.63 -26.42
C VAL A 528 6.06 23.01 -26.36
N LEU A 529 5.54 23.63 -27.42
CA LEU A 529 4.23 24.29 -27.40
C LEU A 529 4.14 25.31 -26.25
N SER A 530 3.10 25.26 -25.41
CA SER A 530 2.96 26.08 -24.20
C SER A 530 3.58 25.40 -22.96
N GLY A 531 3.90 24.12 -23.04
CA GLY A 531 4.49 23.30 -21.98
C GLY A 531 6.01 23.19 -22.05
N ARG A 532 6.56 22.26 -21.27
CA ARG A 532 8.01 22.06 -21.17
C ARG A 532 8.38 20.59 -21.25
N VAL A 533 9.55 20.32 -21.81
CA VAL A 533 10.17 19.00 -21.78
C VAL A 533 11.47 19.12 -20.98
N ILE A 534 11.64 18.25 -19.98
CA ILE A 534 12.87 18.12 -19.21
C ILE A 534 13.55 16.83 -19.62
N ARG A 535 14.87 16.88 -19.77
CA ARG A 535 15.73 15.74 -20.06
C ARG A 535 16.70 15.52 -18.92
N VAL A 536 16.79 14.28 -18.45
CA VAL A 536 17.66 13.87 -17.34
C VAL A 536 18.62 12.79 -17.82
N ALA A 537 19.92 13.02 -17.72
CA ALA A 537 20.92 12.13 -18.28
C ALA A 537 21.11 10.80 -17.55
N SER A 538 20.78 10.76 -16.25
CA SER A 538 21.11 9.64 -15.37
C SER A 538 20.23 9.64 -14.13
N ALA A 539 19.94 8.45 -13.61
CA ALA A 539 19.22 8.26 -12.34
C ALA A 539 19.91 8.94 -11.14
N SER A 540 21.24 9.11 -11.19
CA SER A 540 21.99 9.86 -10.17
C SER A 540 21.56 11.32 -10.03
N HIS A 541 20.84 11.87 -11.02
CA HIS A 541 20.35 13.25 -11.03
C HIS A 541 18.90 13.37 -10.54
N TYR A 542 18.18 12.28 -10.31
CA TYR A 542 16.78 12.33 -9.86
C TYR A 542 16.59 13.10 -8.54
N PRO A 543 17.45 12.99 -7.51
CA PRO A 543 17.28 13.79 -6.30
C PRO A 543 17.28 15.31 -6.56
N ALA A 544 18.16 15.78 -7.45
CA ALA A 544 18.24 17.19 -7.82
C ALA A 544 17.03 17.64 -8.65
N LEU A 545 16.59 16.79 -9.59
CA LEU A 545 15.37 17.01 -10.36
C LEU A 545 14.13 17.11 -9.44
N VAL A 546 13.96 16.15 -8.53
CA VAL A 546 12.83 16.07 -7.60
C VAL A 546 12.79 17.32 -6.72
N ALA A 547 13.94 17.76 -6.20
CA ALA A 547 14.04 18.98 -5.42
C ALA A 547 13.62 20.22 -6.23
N GLU A 548 14.02 20.32 -7.49
CA GLU A 548 13.65 21.43 -8.36
C GLU A 548 12.15 21.41 -8.69
N LEU A 549 11.61 20.26 -9.13
CA LEU A 549 10.18 20.09 -9.43
C LEU A 549 9.29 20.46 -8.23
N ARG A 550 9.67 20.03 -7.02
CA ARG A 550 8.99 20.44 -5.79
C ARG A 550 8.86 21.96 -5.67
N ARG A 551 9.93 22.71 -5.96
CA ARG A 551 9.93 24.19 -5.86
C ARG A 551 8.99 24.85 -6.85
N HIS A 552 8.78 24.25 -8.02
CA HIS A 552 7.90 24.82 -9.07
C HIS A 552 6.41 24.54 -8.81
N PHE A 553 6.07 23.39 -8.22
CA PHE A 553 4.68 22.92 -8.21
C PHE A 553 4.05 22.75 -6.84
N LEU A 554 4.84 22.62 -5.76
CA LEU A 554 4.25 22.51 -4.43
C LEU A 554 3.91 23.90 -3.86
N PRO A 555 2.74 24.05 -3.23
CA PRO A 555 2.30 25.31 -2.63
C PRO A 555 3.03 25.63 -1.32
N PHE A 556 3.72 24.64 -0.75
CA PHE A 556 4.47 24.79 0.50
C PHE A 556 5.84 24.11 0.39
N SER A 557 6.84 24.71 1.01
CA SER A 557 8.03 24.00 1.45
C SER A 557 7.78 23.44 2.84
N VAL A 558 8.05 22.14 3.02
CA VAL A 558 7.92 21.43 4.30
C VAL A 558 9.32 20.99 4.73
N GLU A 559 9.63 21.16 6.01
CA GLU A 559 10.88 20.71 6.62
C GLU A 559 10.60 19.85 7.86
N SER A 560 11.46 18.86 8.08
CA SER A 560 11.45 17.98 9.28
C SER A 560 10.18 17.15 9.50
N ALA A 561 9.38 16.91 8.45
CA ALA A 561 8.22 16.03 8.48
C ALA A 561 7.92 15.42 7.09
N GLY A 562 7.33 14.23 7.08
CA GLY A 562 6.56 13.74 5.93
C GLY A 562 5.25 14.54 5.82
N PHE A 563 4.64 14.60 4.64
CA PHE A 563 3.44 15.41 4.46
C PHE A 563 2.49 14.95 3.36
N SER A 564 1.21 15.28 3.52
CA SER A 564 0.19 15.18 2.49
C SER A 564 -0.56 16.51 2.38
N LEU A 565 -1.01 16.85 1.16
CA LEU A 565 -1.71 18.10 0.87
C LEU A 565 -3.06 17.79 0.23
N SER A 566 -4.12 18.42 0.74
CA SER A 566 -5.45 18.36 0.15
C SER A 566 -6.06 19.75 0.05
N ARG A 567 -6.85 19.98 -0.99
CA ARG A 567 -7.58 21.23 -1.21
C ARG A 567 -9.04 21.03 -0.84
N ARG A 568 -9.52 21.78 0.16
CA ARG A 568 -10.93 21.76 0.55
C ARG A 568 -11.79 22.57 -0.42
N SER A 569 -13.09 22.30 -0.44
CA SER A 569 -14.07 23.04 -1.26
C SER A 569 -14.12 24.53 -0.91
N SER A 570 -13.80 24.89 0.33
CA SER A 570 -13.65 26.28 0.78
C SER A 570 -12.45 27.01 0.18
N GLY A 571 -11.52 26.30 -0.46
CA GLY A 571 -10.22 26.83 -0.86
C GLY A 571 -9.21 26.87 0.29
N ALA A 572 -9.50 26.31 1.46
CA ALA A 572 -8.47 26.06 2.47
C ALA A 572 -7.59 24.87 2.06
N TRP A 573 -6.31 24.92 2.45
CA TRP A 573 -5.43 23.77 2.44
C TRP A 573 -5.67 22.93 3.68
N LEU A 574 -5.65 21.62 3.52
CA LEU A 574 -5.56 20.66 4.60
C LEU A 574 -4.19 19.98 4.47
N VAL A 575 -3.37 20.12 5.50
CA VAL A 575 -1.97 19.69 5.52
C VAL A 575 -1.79 18.71 6.66
N SER A 576 -1.42 17.47 6.34
CA SER A 576 -0.94 16.51 7.34
C SER A 576 0.57 16.56 7.40
N LEU A 577 1.12 16.56 8.61
CA LEU A 577 2.55 16.56 8.88
C LEU A 577 2.85 15.37 9.79
N VAL A 578 3.84 14.56 9.41
CA VAL A 578 4.13 13.28 10.05
C VAL A 578 5.57 13.26 10.54
N ASN A 579 5.76 12.97 11.82
CA ASN A 579 7.10 12.72 12.36
C ASN A 579 7.40 11.22 12.25
N ASN A 580 8.09 10.82 11.18
CA ASN A 580 8.44 9.41 10.94
C ASN A 580 9.63 8.92 11.78
N SER A 581 10.17 9.73 12.69
CA SER A 581 11.37 9.38 13.48
C SER A 581 11.05 9.09 14.94
N GLY A 582 12.04 8.51 15.64
CA GLY A 582 12.04 8.36 17.09
C GLY A 582 11.20 7.21 17.62
N ILE A 583 10.70 6.34 16.74
CA ILE A 583 10.07 5.06 17.09
C ILE A 583 10.98 3.94 16.58
N ASP A 584 11.40 3.06 17.49
CA ASP A 584 12.03 1.80 17.14
C ASP A 584 11.12 0.64 17.53
N LYS A 585 10.95 -0.28 16.60
CA LYS A 585 10.06 -1.43 16.74
C LYS A 585 10.66 -2.60 15.96
N GLN A 586 10.81 -3.72 16.68
CA GLN A 586 11.15 -5.02 16.11
C GLN A 586 9.92 -5.94 16.16
N PRO A 587 9.85 -6.98 15.30
CA PRO A 587 8.67 -7.84 15.15
C PRO A 587 8.05 -8.40 16.43
N ARG A 588 8.89 -8.71 17.43
CA ARG A 588 8.48 -9.41 18.66
C ARG A 588 8.90 -8.70 19.93
N MET A 589 9.23 -7.41 19.84
CA MET A 589 9.70 -6.60 20.96
C MET A 589 8.78 -5.42 21.21
N PRO A 590 8.67 -4.94 22.46
CA PRO A 590 7.95 -3.71 22.75
C PRO A 590 8.46 -2.53 21.92
N THR A 591 7.56 -1.60 21.59
CA THR A 591 7.94 -0.36 20.91
C THR A 591 8.78 0.50 21.85
N THR A 592 9.87 1.09 21.36
CA THR A 592 10.69 2.02 22.13
C THR A 592 10.74 3.40 21.48
N VAL A 593 10.83 4.44 22.30
CA VAL A 593 10.99 5.83 21.85
C VAL A 593 12.46 6.21 21.96
N THR A 594 13.08 6.56 20.84
CA THR A 594 14.54 6.76 20.73
C THR A 594 14.94 8.22 20.53
N GLU A 595 14.01 9.08 20.10
CA GLU A 595 14.22 10.51 19.89
C GLU A 595 13.12 11.33 20.57
N GLY A 596 13.33 12.64 20.70
CA GLY A 596 12.31 13.58 21.18
C GLY A 596 11.38 14.11 20.06
N PRO A 597 10.40 14.95 20.43
CA PRO A 597 9.55 15.64 19.46
C PRO A 597 10.35 16.48 18.45
N LYS A 598 9.82 16.62 17.23
CA LYS A 598 10.40 17.46 16.17
C LYS A 598 9.50 18.64 15.85
N THR A 599 10.12 19.78 15.53
CA THR A 599 9.41 20.95 15.01
C THR A 599 9.37 20.86 13.48
N ALA A 600 8.18 20.63 12.95
CA ALA A 600 7.93 20.71 11.51
C ALA A 600 7.67 22.16 11.13
N SER A 601 8.26 22.61 10.02
CA SER A 601 8.10 23.96 9.49
C SER A 601 7.45 23.92 8.11
N LEU A 602 6.48 24.81 7.90
CA LEU A 602 5.77 24.98 6.63
C LEU A 602 5.91 26.43 6.16
N THR A 603 6.35 26.63 4.92
CA THR A 603 6.48 27.95 4.30
C THR A 603 5.68 28.00 3.00
N PRO A 604 4.73 28.93 2.83
CA PRO A 604 4.00 29.06 1.56
C PRO A 604 4.93 29.51 0.43
N SER A 605 4.68 29.00 -0.77
CA SER A 605 5.35 29.44 -1.99
C SER A 605 4.94 30.89 -2.32
N ALA A 606 5.93 31.75 -2.58
CA ALA A 606 5.67 33.15 -2.94
C ALA A 606 4.80 33.26 -4.21
N PRO A 607 3.88 34.23 -4.30
CA PRO A 607 3.65 35.35 -3.37
C PRO A 607 2.66 35.04 -2.24
N SER A 608 2.17 33.80 -2.09
CA SER A 608 1.15 33.47 -1.10
C SER A 608 1.66 33.67 0.33
N VAL A 609 0.75 34.13 1.19
CA VAL A 609 0.97 34.34 2.62
C VAL A 609 -0.11 33.64 3.43
N ILE A 610 0.23 33.18 4.62
CA ILE A 610 -0.72 32.51 5.52
C ILE A 610 -1.65 33.55 6.15
N LYS A 611 -2.96 33.29 6.08
CA LYS A 611 -4.03 34.12 6.65
C LYS A 611 -4.59 33.56 7.94
N SER A 612 -4.73 32.25 8.02
CA SER A 612 -5.25 31.57 9.21
C SER A 612 -4.73 30.14 9.28
N VAL A 613 -4.62 29.62 10.50
CA VAL A 613 -4.26 28.22 10.76
C VAL A 613 -5.19 27.69 11.86
N ALA A 614 -5.81 26.55 11.62
CA ALA A 614 -6.55 25.78 12.62
C ALA A 614 -5.93 24.39 12.75
N ALA A 615 -5.60 23.97 13.97
CA ALA A 615 -5.16 22.60 14.23
C ALA A 615 -6.40 21.71 14.42
N LEU A 616 -6.62 20.78 13.50
CA LEU A 616 -7.67 19.77 13.62
C LEU A 616 -7.19 18.57 14.46
N ARG A 617 -5.89 18.28 14.40
CA ARG A 617 -5.21 17.32 15.29
C ARG A 617 -3.81 17.84 15.57
N SER A 618 -3.50 18.09 16.83
CA SER A 618 -2.14 18.37 17.30
C SER A 618 -2.10 18.29 18.82
N ALA A 619 -1.01 17.78 19.39
CA ALA A 619 -0.80 17.79 20.83
C ALA A 619 -0.59 19.21 21.37
N GLN A 620 -0.05 20.12 20.55
CA GLN A 620 0.22 21.51 20.91
C GLN A 620 -0.28 22.47 19.83
N PRO A 621 -0.77 23.68 20.18
CA PRO A 621 -1.16 24.68 19.20
C PRO A 621 0.03 25.06 18.28
N PRO A 622 -0.18 25.17 16.95
CA PRO A 622 0.86 25.62 16.04
C PRO A 622 1.17 27.10 16.25
N THR A 623 2.43 27.49 16.08
CA THR A 623 2.82 28.90 15.96
C THR A 623 2.81 29.28 14.49
N TRP A 624 2.29 30.45 14.13
CA TRP A 624 2.21 30.85 12.72
C TRP A 624 2.23 32.36 12.54
N GLY A 625 2.59 32.77 11.32
CA GLY A 625 2.50 34.13 10.82
C GLY A 625 2.46 34.13 9.29
N PRO A 626 2.46 35.31 8.64
CA PRO A 626 2.31 35.40 7.18
C PRO A 626 3.33 34.58 6.39
N ALA A 627 4.54 34.39 6.96
CA ALA A 627 5.66 33.71 6.32
C ALA A 627 5.74 32.20 6.62
N GLY A 628 4.97 31.65 7.56
CA GLY A 628 5.07 30.22 7.85
C GLY A 628 4.28 29.74 9.07
N VAL A 629 4.24 28.41 9.21
CA VAL A 629 3.69 27.66 10.36
C VAL A 629 4.78 26.79 10.94
N GLN A 630 4.81 26.65 12.27
CA GLN A 630 5.59 25.65 12.97
C GLN A 630 4.68 24.85 13.91
N VAL A 631 4.90 23.55 13.97
CA VAL A 631 4.19 22.64 14.88
C VAL A 631 5.15 21.60 15.44
N VAL A 632 5.02 21.33 16.74
CA VAL A 632 5.80 20.30 17.43
C VAL A 632 5.04 18.98 17.37
N ILE A 633 5.67 17.94 16.85
CA ILE A 633 5.08 16.63 16.63
C ILE A 633 5.89 15.58 17.39
N ALA A 634 5.22 14.81 18.25
CA ALA A 634 5.86 13.74 19.01
C ALA A 634 6.45 12.65 18.09
N PRO A 635 7.41 11.84 18.56
CA PRO A 635 7.93 10.70 17.80
C PRO A 635 6.81 9.80 17.29
N GLY A 636 6.82 9.54 15.99
CA GLY A 636 5.81 8.71 15.34
C GLY A 636 4.39 9.29 15.23
N ASP A 637 4.17 10.54 15.62
CA ASP A 637 2.84 11.16 15.65
C ASP A 637 2.54 11.99 14.37
N ILE A 638 1.29 12.46 14.25
CA ILE A 638 0.79 13.23 13.10
C ILE A 638 0.11 14.54 13.53
N ALA A 639 0.40 15.67 12.88
CA ALA A 639 -0.41 16.88 13.01
C ALA A 639 -1.27 17.07 11.75
N VAL A 640 -2.52 17.51 11.92
CA VAL A 640 -3.41 17.87 10.81
C VAL A 640 -3.84 19.32 10.97
N LEU A 641 -3.51 20.14 9.98
CA LEU A 641 -3.72 21.59 9.98
C LEU A 641 -4.61 22.00 8.81
N GLN A 642 -5.58 22.87 9.07
CA GLN A 642 -6.25 23.65 8.04
C GLN A 642 -5.56 25.01 7.92
N ILE A 643 -5.19 25.39 6.70
CA ILE A 643 -4.43 26.62 6.40
C ILE A 643 -5.11 27.39 5.28
N GLU A 644 -5.42 28.65 5.52
CA GLU A 644 -5.87 29.58 4.49
C GLU A 644 -4.70 30.43 4.01
N VAL A 645 -4.58 30.58 2.69
CA VAL A 645 -3.54 31.38 2.04
C VAL A 645 -4.18 32.41 1.12
N GLU A 646 -3.51 33.56 0.95
CA GLU A 646 -3.86 34.59 -0.05
C GLU A 646 -3.50 34.20 -1.48
#